data_AF-A0A3A9JWL1-F1
#
_entry.id   AF-A0A3A9JWL1-F1
#
_cell.length_a   1.000
_cell.length_b   1.000
_cell.length_c   1.000
_cell.angle_alpha   90.00
_cell.angle_beta   90.00
_cell.angle_gamma   90.00
#
_symmetry.space_group_name_H-M   'P 1'
#
loop_
_entity.id
_entity.type
_entity.pdbx_description
1 polymer ?
#
loop_
_entity_poly.entity_id
_entity_poly.type
_entity_poly.pdbx_seq_one_letter_code
_entity_poly.pdbx_strand_id
1 'polypeptide(L)'
;MLAYIYRTLVHYRIQAASLLLGLFAIHMGTCMGLFSLEQTRVSVTQDIAQYSRDVYDILVKPNETGQNTIRVDDRDYMEPNYVCKNYDGDSGISIETWREIQSIPGVELAAPIAALGFFTNSIDSVQIKRPAGQSLRLGLDFFTSDGYKEYKIGESTIVSIASLPNLKVPEVAISSIDTNNGFSMRSNSERLFLYFELPHIYNFLVAIDPESEAKLVGLSDALQKGRYLSPGPVPVEKISFGAKITTNAYQIPLLINELTPIPLSVKITEEKLDLPPDLIDSIRLLRTQKTEKDLLLKKNIDERLLQLPATTKATKEIELTKYLRAFQTTGIEIDPQWIISTTSQGLQRIAPATEFYTTRGIHYKAAQDNSLIFYPEPTCTRDGQVQFHDLQAKGRSAVDLATEGKPVFQLNPIGTVSFRGPKQNELAKSPLGIYGSEEMLLESDINGNKLSEPVKLHPTITPGTVQLPAAHGFTTLEAAKIIEGDHPIDVIRVRVADVNRFDEKGQAKIRQVAEEIVARTGLHVDIIAGTSMQEVKLNIPGYKDVPPLGLAKTSWISLGAATRIQNIFSLFSMALTLLFIVVGFIFVHNRSSIYLWQRKSELDILKTQGWQGGTIAKMISLEVLIIWFIAALLSMAANVLFHEILHVEWNRLLLLWLIVTFTGGMTFAVTTHRGVSKFFKSREGSKNKPYTKSGSEYRKTEGISTVIRKDLMYYGGRLRFMAVQLVIGGTISIFA
;
A
#
# COMPACT_ATOMS: atom_id res chain seq x y z
N MET A 1 58.36 7.04 44.12
CA MET A 1 57.69 6.79 42.82
C MET A 1 56.96 8.04 42.31
N LEU A 2 56.00 8.63 43.03
CA LEU A 2 55.24 9.80 42.56
C LEU A 2 56.11 11.02 42.18
N ALA A 3 57.11 11.36 43.00
CA ALA A 3 58.06 12.44 42.68
C ALA A 3 58.88 12.18 41.40
N TYR A 4 59.12 10.91 41.07
CA TYR A 4 59.79 10.51 39.84
C TYR A 4 58.85 10.67 38.64
N ILE A 5 57.61 10.16 38.75
CA ILE A 5 56.56 10.32 37.73
C ILE A 5 56.37 11.80 37.37
N TYR A 6 56.28 12.68 38.38
CA TYR A 6 56.16 14.12 38.14
C TYR A 6 57.33 14.69 37.33
N ARG A 7 58.58 14.36 37.72
CA ARG A 7 59.78 14.81 36.98
C ARG A 7 59.83 14.26 35.56
N THR A 8 59.42 13.01 35.35
CA THR A 8 59.32 12.38 34.03
C THR A 8 58.29 13.11 33.16
N LEU A 9 57.09 13.40 33.68
CA LEU A 9 56.05 14.11 32.93
C LEU A 9 56.51 15.51 32.49
N VAL A 10 57.27 16.20 33.34
CA VAL A 10 57.86 17.52 33.01
C VAL A 10 58.97 17.38 31.96
N HIS A 11 59.82 16.35 32.08
CA HIS A 11 60.92 16.10 31.14
C HIS A 11 60.42 15.73 29.74
N TYR A 12 59.40 14.88 29.66
CA TYR A 12 58.75 14.43 28.43
C TYR A 12 57.43 15.19 28.14
N ARG A 13 57.41 16.51 28.40
CA ARG A 13 56.20 17.34 28.33
C ARG A 13 55.45 17.27 27.00
N ILE A 14 56.15 17.20 25.86
CA ILE A 14 55.52 17.16 24.53
C ILE A 14 54.85 15.79 24.31
N GLN A 15 55.52 14.71 24.71
CA GLN A 15 55.00 13.35 24.59
C GLN A 15 53.82 13.12 25.54
N ALA A 16 53.92 13.63 26.77
CA ALA A 16 52.86 13.61 27.77
C ALA A 16 51.64 14.42 27.31
N ALA A 17 51.84 15.63 26.78
CA ALA A 17 50.75 16.46 26.24
C ALA A 17 50.07 15.79 25.03
N SER A 18 50.86 15.23 24.09
CA SER A 18 50.32 14.47 22.96
C SER A 18 49.56 13.21 23.42
N LEU A 19 50.00 12.59 24.51
CA LEU A 19 49.32 11.43 25.09
C LEU A 19 48.00 11.83 25.73
N LEU A 20 48.01 12.89 26.53
CA LEU A 20 46.83 13.47 27.15
C LEU A 20 45.78 13.85 26.10
N LEU A 21 46.18 14.59 25.06
CA LEU A 21 45.29 15.00 23.98
C LEU A 21 44.67 13.79 23.25
N GLY A 22 45.48 12.77 22.96
CA GLY A 22 45.00 11.54 22.34
C GLY A 22 44.01 10.77 23.21
N LEU A 23 44.30 10.64 24.51
CA LEU A 23 43.41 9.96 25.46
C LEU A 23 42.13 10.76 25.70
N PHE A 24 42.21 12.08 25.75
CA PHE A 24 41.05 12.96 25.80
C PHE A 24 40.17 12.77 24.56
N ALA A 25 40.76 12.80 23.36
CA ALA A 25 40.02 12.65 22.10
C ALA A 25 39.32 11.29 21.99
N ILE A 26 40.00 10.18 22.34
CA ILE A 26 39.37 8.85 22.28
C ILE A 26 38.31 8.67 23.36
N HIS A 27 38.54 9.20 24.57
CA HIS A 27 37.58 9.13 25.67
C HIS A 27 36.30 9.89 25.31
N MET A 28 36.47 11.15 24.90
CA MET A 28 35.38 12.02 24.47
C MET A 28 34.64 11.44 23.26
N GLY A 29 35.38 11.05 22.21
CA GLY A 29 34.79 10.51 20.98
C GLY A 29 34.04 9.20 21.18
N THR A 30 34.55 8.31 22.05
CA THR A 30 33.84 7.07 22.38
C THR A 30 32.58 7.35 23.21
N CYS A 31 32.65 8.23 24.21
CA CYS A 31 31.47 8.60 25.01
C CYS A 31 30.38 9.24 24.14
N MET A 32 30.75 10.25 23.34
CA MET A 32 29.81 10.96 22.46
C MET A 32 29.26 10.06 21.35
N GLY A 33 30.11 9.25 20.72
CA GLY A 33 29.70 8.34 19.65
C GLY A 33 28.71 7.30 20.15
N LEU A 34 28.99 6.65 21.29
CA LEU A 34 28.07 5.69 21.90
C LEU A 34 26.77 6.35 22.36
N PHE A 35 26.86 7.55 22.94
CA PHE A 35 25.68 8.30 23.37
C PHE A 35 24.79 8.68 22.17
N SER A 36 25.38 9.19 21.09
CA SER A 36 24.67 9.55 19.86
C SER A 36 23.98 8.34 19.22
N LEU A 37 24.66 7.19 19.18
CA LEU A 37 24.07 5.95 18.65
C LEU A 37 22.90 5.45 19.47
N GLU A 38 23.02 5.46 20.79
CA GLU A 38 21.95 5.05 21.67
C GLU A 38 20.76 6.02 21.58
N GLN A 39 21.02 7.33 21.51
CA GLN A 39 19.96 8.32 21.34
C GLN A 39 19.24 8.16 20.00
N THR A 40 19.98 7.93 18.90
CA THR A 40 19.37 7.68 17.59
C THR A 40 18.53 6.41 17.61
N ARG A 41 19.02 5.33 18.25
CA ARG A 41 18.28 4.08 18.42
C ARG A 41 16.99 4.30 19.20
N VAL A 42 17.05 5.04 20.30
CA VAL A 42 15.87 5.36 21.12
C VAL A 42 14.87 6.19 20.35
N SER A 43 15.31 7.24 19.63
CA SER A 43 14.43 8.08 18.81
C SER A 43 13.74 7.28 17.71
N VAL A 44 14.50 6.50 16.92
CA VAL A 44 13.94 5.63 15.88
C VAL A 44 12.93 4.64 16.47
N THR A 45 13.25 4.03 17.62
CA THR A 45 12.34 3.09 18.29
C THR A 45 11.08 3.79 18.79
N GLN A 46 11.19 5.00 19.34
CA GLN A 46 10.05 5.78 19.82
C GLN A 46 9.14 6.26 18.70
N ASP A 47 9.71 6.72 17.58
CA ASP A 47 8.98 7.17 16.40
C ASP A 47 8.21 6.00 15.79
N ILE A 48 8.85 4.85 15.60
CA ILE A 48 8.19 3.63 15.13
C ILE A 48 7.09 3.22 16.13
N ALA A 49 7.37 3.20 17.43
CA ALA A 49 6.36 2.85 18.42
C ALA A 49 5.17 3.83 18.45
N GLN A 50 5.37 5.10 18.09
CA GLN A 50 4.31 6.11 18.11
C GLN A 50 3.47 6.12 16.82
N TYR A 51 4.11 5.93 15.66
CA TYR A 51 3.48 6.16 14.36
C TYR A 51 3.24 4.89 13.53
N SER A 52 3.71 3.72 13.97
CA SER A 52 3.54 2.47 13.22
C SER A 52 2.29 1.68 13.59
N ARG A 53 1.42 2.20 14.47
CA ARG A 53 0.11 1.58 14.71
C ARG A 53 -0.92 2.13 13.73
N ASP A 54 -1.54 1.25 12.97
CA ASP A 54 -2.59 1.57 12.02
C ASP A 54 -3.97 1.73 12.69
N VAL A 55 -5.01 1.95 11.88
CA VAL A 55 -6.41 2.09 12.35
C VAL A 55 -6.89 0.83 13.10
N TYR A 56 -6.36 -0.34 12.70
CA TYR A 56 -6.55 -1.64 13.33
C TYR A 56 -5.21 -2.41 13.34
N ASP A 57 -5.12 -3.46 14.16
CA ASP A 57 -3.86 -4.16 14.42
C ASP A 57 -3.74 -5.49 13.67
N ILE A 58 -4.88 -6.17 13.47
CA ILE A 58 -4.96 -7.56 13.00
C ILE A 58 -6.01 -7.67 11.89
N LEU A 59 -5.74 -8.50 10.90
CA LEU A 59 -6.63 -8.80 9.79
C LEU A 59 -6.90 -10.30 9.73
N VAL A 60 -8.15 -10.70 9.95
CA VAL A 60 -8.57 -12.11 10.00
C VAL A 60 -9.28 -12.47 8.70
N LYS A 61 -8.88 -13.58 8.08
CA LYS A 61 -9.36 -14.07 6.79
C LYS A 61 -9.57 -15.59 6.84
N PRO A 62 -10.41 -16.19 5.98
CA PRO A 62 -10.48 -17.64 5.89
C PRO A 62 -9.22 -18.25 5.25
N ASN A 63 -9.00 -19.55 5.45
CA ASN A 63 -7.72 -20.20 5.13
C ASN A 63 -7.43 -20.37 3.63
N GLU A 64 -8.45 -20.48 2.78
CA GLU A 64 -8.25 -20.70 1.33
C GLU A 64 -8.21 -19.38 0.54
N THR A 65 -7.87 -18.24 1.16
CA THR A 65 -7.74 -16.99 0.40
C THR A 65 -6.60 -17.19 -0.60
N GLY A 66 -6.96 -17.26 -1.89
CA GLY A 66 -6.01 -17.19 -2.99
C GLY A 66 -4.96 -16.11 -2.72
N GLN A 67 -3.71 -16.42 -3.03
CA GLN A 67 -2.50 -15.69 -2.67
C GLN A 67 -2.57 -14.17 -2.94
N ASN A 68 -3.13 -13.40 -2.02
CA ASN A 68 -3.13 -11.93 -2.07
C ASN A 68 -1.90 -11.32 -1.37
N THR A 69 -1.04 -12.19 -0.83
CA THR A 69 0.27 -11.86 -0.30
C THR A 69 1.34 -12.49 -1.19
N ILE A 70 2.16 -11.65 -1.79
CA ILE A 70 3.31 -12.07 -2.60
C ILE A 70 4.55 -12.00 -1.75
N ARG A 71 5.28 -13.10 -1.65
CA ARG A 71 6.58 -13.14 -0.98
C ARG A 71 7.70 -12.79 -1.96
N VAL A 72 8.42 -11.70 -1.71
CA VAL A 72 9.64 -11.31 -2.44
C VAL A 72 10.75 -11.06 -1.44
N ASP A 73 11.88 -11.76 -1.56
CA ASP A 73 13.07 -11.53 -0.73
C ASP A 73 12.75 -11.55 0.79
N ASP A 74 12.07 -12.61 1.21
CA ASP A 74 11.57 -12.82 2.57
C ASP A 74 10.60 -11.78 3.13
N ARG A 75 10.02 -10.94 2.26
CA ARG A 75 9.01 -9.95 2.61
C ARG A 75 7.68 -10.31 1.97
N ASP A 76 6.62 -10.21 2.77
CA ASP A 76 5.26 -10.43 2.28
C ASP A 76 4.64 -9.07 1.93
N TYR A 77 4.16 -8.97 0.70
CA TYR A 77 3.53 -7.78 0.12
C TYR A 77 2.07 -8.05 -0.15
N MET A 78 1.20 -7.19 0.37
CA MET A 78 -0.25 -7.31 0.22
C MET A 78 -0.77 -6.19 -0.70
N GLU A 79 -1.62 -6.57 -1.64
CA GLU A 79 -2.33 -5.62 -2.49
C GLU A 79 -3.27 -4.75 -1.66
N PRO A 80 -3.33 -3.42 -1.90
CA PRO A 80 -4.35 -2.58 -1.29
C PRO A 80 -5.75 -2.91 -1.84
N ASN A 81 -6.81 -2.56 -1.10
CA ASN A 81 -8.20 -2.70 -1.57
C ASN A 81 -8.63 -4.13 -1.95
N TYR A 82 -7.93 -5.15 -1.46
CA TYR A 82 -8.11 -6.53 -1.87
C TYR A 82 -9.46 -7.18 -1.49
N VAL A 83 -10.46 -6.47 -0.92
CA VAL A 83 -11.74 -7.08 -0.50
C VAL A 83 -12.47 -7.65 -1.73
N CYS A 84 -12.11 -8.88 -2.07
CA CYS A 84 -12.66 -9.70 -3.12
C CYS A 84 -13.17 -10.97 -2.46
N LYS A 85 -14.25 -11.50 -3.02
CA LYS A 85 -14.87 -12.73 -2.56
C LYS A 85 -13.98 -13.90 -2.94
N ASN A 86 -13.18 -14.37 -2.01
CA ASN A 86 -12.11 -15.34 -2.30
C ASN A 86 -12.60 -16.81 -2.37
N TYR A 87 -13.91 -17.05 -2.46
CA TYR A 87 -14.50 -18.36 -2.18
C TYR A 87 -15.69 -18.74 -3.09
N ASP A 88 -15.77 -20.02 -3.46
CA ASP A 88 -17.00 -20.67 -3.94
C ASP A 88 -17.72 -21.34 -2.76
N GLY A 89 -18.93 -20.88 -2.39
CA GLY A 89 -19.76 -21.53 -1.36
C GLY A 89 -19.59 -20.99 0.07
N ASP A 90 -19.69 -21.89 1.07
CA ASP A 90 -19.74 -21.61 2.53
C ASP A 90 -18.37 -21.30 3.19
N SER A 91 -17.32 -20.99 2.43
CA SER A 91 -15.96 -20.80 2.97
C SER A 91 -15.64 -19.39 3.50
N GLY A 92 -16.65 -18.51 3.57
CA GLY A 92 -16.56 -17.25 4.31
C GLY A 92 -16.64 -17.43 5.83
N ILE A 93 -16.51 -16.33 6.57
CA ILE A 93 -16.63 -16.30 8.03
C ILE A 93 -18.12 -16.11 8.37
N SER A 94 -18.62 -16.93 9.30
CA SER A 94 -19.99 -16.78 9.81
C SER A 94 -20.13 -15.58 10.75
N ILE A 95 -21.35 -15.05 10.89
CA ILE A 95 -21.64 -13.99 11.86
C ILE A 95 -21.39 -14.50 13.29
N GLU A 96 -21.63 -15.78 13.55
CA GLU A 96 -21.38 -16.45 14.82
C GLU A 96 -19.87 -16.49 15.15
N THR A 97 -19.02 -16.86 14.18
CA THR A 97 -17.56 -16.85 14.33
C THR A 97 -17.02 -15.44 14.54
N TRP A 98 -17.56 -14.43 13.84
CA TRP A 98 -17.20 -13.03 14.10
C TRP A 98 -17.53 -12.61 15.55
N ARG A 99 -18.72 -12.97 16.05
CA ARG A 99 -19.10 -12.70 17.45
C ARG A 99 -18.20 -13.43 18.45
N GLU A 100 -17.75 -14.64 18.12
CA GLU A 100 -16.74 -15.35 18.93
C GLU A 100 -15.43 -14.55 19.01
N ILE A 101 -14.92 -14.05 17.88
CA ILE A 101 -13.72 -13.20 17.84
C ILE A 101 -13.93 -11.93 18.67
N GLN A 102 -15.09 -11.28 18.55
CA GLN A 102 -15.42 -10.08 19.33
C GLN A 102 -15.43 -10.35 20.84
N SER A 103 -15.70 -11.59 21.27
CA SER A 103 -15.72 -11.99 22.67
C SER A 103 -14.34 -12.34 23.26
N ILE A 104 -13.28 -12.40 22.43
CA ILE A 104 -11.94 -12.76 22.88
C ILE A 104 -11.39 -11.67 23.81
N PRO A 105 -10.90 -12.03 25.02
CA PRO A 105 -10.26 -11.07 25.91
C PRO A 105 -9.07 -10.37 25.23
N GLY A 106 -9.09 -9.04 25.22
CA GLY A 106 -8.06 -8.24 24.56
C GLY A 106 -8.45 -7.72 23.17
N VAL A 107 -9.58 -8.15 22.60
CA VAL A 107 -10.18 -7.49 21.43
C VAL A 107 -10.95 -6.25 21.89
N GLU A 108 -10.57 -5.07 21.40
CA GLU A 108 -11.29 -3.81 21.63
C GLU A 108 -12.47 -3.69 20.66
N LEU A 109 -12.23 -4.03 19.40
CA LEU A 109 -13.18 -3.88 18.30
C LEU A 109 -12.87 -4.91 17.22
N ALA A 110 -13.91 -5.52 16.67
CA ALA A 110 -13.82 -6.42 15.51
C ALA A 110 -14.82 -5.94 14.46
N ALA A 111 -14.34 -5.35 13.37
CA ALA A 111 -15.14 -4.74 12.32
C ALA A 111 -15.12 -5.64 11.05
N PRO A 112 -16.20 -6.39 10.79
CA PRO A 112 -16.30 -7.31 9.67
C PRO A 112 -16.68 -6.59 8.37
N ILE A 113 -16.18 -7.11 7.25
CA ILE A 113 -16.54 -6.68 5.90
C ILE A 113 -16.92 -7.91 5.07
N ALA A 114 -18.00 -7.77 4.29
CA ALA A 114 -18.44 -8.71 3.27
C ALA A 114 -18.52 -8.01 1.91
N ALA A 115 -17.72 -8.43 0.93
CA ALA A 115 -17.78 -7.96 -0.45
C ALA A 115 -18.86 -8.74 -1.22
N LEU A 116 -20.09 -8.22 -1.18
CA LEU A 116 -21.24 -8.83 -1.84
C LEU A 116 -21.09 -8.89 -3.38
N GLY A 117 -20.27 -8.01 -3.92
CA GLY A 117 -19.92 -7.97 -5.34
C GLY A 117 -20.56 -6.82 -6.10
N PHE A 118 -20.66 -6.99 -7.41
CA PHE A 118 -21.00 -5.96 -8.38
C PHE A 118 -22.44 -6.14 -8.85
N PHE A 119 -23.35 -5.34 -8.29
CA PHE A 119 -24.78 -5.40 -8.61
C PHE A 119 -25.11 -4.45 -9.74
N THR A 120 -26.01 -4.89 -10.60
CA THR A 120 -26.57 -4.02 -11.63
C THR A 120 -27.41 -2.90 -11.00
N ASN A 121 -27.49 -1.74 -11.66
CA ASN A 121 -28.57 -0.80 -11.34
C ASN A 121 -29.92 -1.40 -11.75
N SER A 122 -30.99 -0.99 -11.04
CA SER A 122 -32.34 -1.18 -11.59
C SER A 122 -32.43 -0.43 -12.93
N ILE A 123 -33.14 -0.99 -13.91
CA ILE A 123 -33.12 -0.53 -15.32
C ILE A 123 -33.19 1.01 -15.42
N ASP A 124 -32.06 1.60 -15.81
CA ASP A 124 -31.95 3.02 -16.11
C ASP A 124 -32.30 3.24 -17.57
N SER A 125 -33.27 4.11 -17.83
CA SER A 125 -33.68 4.45 -19.19
C SER A 125 -33.46 5.94 -19.44
N VAL A 126 -32.86 6.25 -20.57
CA VAL A 126 -32.71 7.63 -21.04
C VAL A 126 -33.83 7.92 -22.03
N GLN A 127 -34.46 9.08 -21.89
CA GLN A 127 -35.45 9.58 -22.83
C GLN A 127 -34.83 10.64 -23.73
N ILE A 128 -34.95 10.47 -25.04
CA ILE A 128 -34.66 11.50 -26.02
C ILE A 128 -35.99 12.05 -26.55
N LYS A 129 -36.16 13.37 -26.45
CA LYS A 129 -37.29 14.10 -27.03
C LYS A 129 -36.92 14.62 -28.41
N ARG A 130 -37.76 14.34 -29.41
CA ARG A 130 -37.63 14.88 -30.76
C ARG A 130 -38.94 15.46 -31.28
N PRO A 131 -38.90 16.43 -32.21
CA PRO A 131 -40.09 16.91 -32.88
C PRO A 131 -40.80 15.75 -33.59
N ALA A 132 -42.13 15.69 -33.48
CA ALA A 132 -42.92 14.73 -34.24
C ALA A 132 -42.89 15.06 -35.75
N GLY A 133 -43.03 14.04 -36.60
CA GLY A 133 -43.21 14.22 -38.05
C GLY A 133 -41.95 14.13 -38.91
N GLN A 134 -40.79 13.77 -38.35
CA GLN A 134 -39.57 13.48 -39.11
C GLN A 134 -39.13 12.02 -38.90
N SER A 135 -38.74 11.33 -39.97
CA SER A 135 -38.14 10.00 -39.89
C SER A 135 -36.67 10.11 -39.51
N LEU A 136 -36.26 9.40 -38.48
CA LEU A 136 -34.97 9.53 -37.82
C LEU A 136 -34.36 8.16 -37.52
N ARG A 137 -33.06 8.01 -37.73
CA ARG A 137 -32.23 6.92 -37.21
C ARG A 137 -31.30 7.48 -36.15
N LEU A 138 -31.38 6.95 -34.93
CA LEU A 138 -30.51 7.29 -33.81
C LEU A 138 -29.58 6.12 -33.52
N GLY A 139 -28.28 6.30 -33.74
CA GLY A 139 -27.24 5.40 -33.26
C GLY A 139 -26.72 5.87 -31.91
N LEU A 140 -26.64 4.98 -30.93
CA LEU A 140 -26.15 5.21 -29.59
C LEU A 140 -24.95 4.30 -29.36
N ASP A 141 -23.75 4.87 -29.24
CA ASP A 141 -22.55 4.13 -28.87
C ASP A 141 -22.20 4.48 -27.42
N PHE A 142 -22.12 3.48 -26.54
CA PHE A 142 -21.77 3.67 -25.13
C PHE A 142 -20.29 3.38 -24.90
N PHE A 143 -19.63 4.25 -24.12
CA PHE A 143 -18.22 4.11 -23.78
C PHE A 143 -17.98 4.23 -22.28
N THR A 144 -16.98 3.49 -21.80
CA THR A 144 -16.36 3.68 -20.47
C THR A 144 -14.89 4.05 -20.67
N SER A 145 -14.30 4.77 -19.73
CA SER A 145 -12.88 5.11 -19.76
C SER A 145 -12.17 4.69 -18.48
N ASP A 146 -10.93 4.26 -18.62
CA ASP A 146 -9.99 4.05 -17.50
C ASP A 146 -9.09 5.27 -17.25
N GLY A 147 -9.36 6.41 -17.92
CA GLY A 147 -8.54 7.62 -17.90
C GLY A 147 -7.43 7.67 -18.96
N TYR A 148 -7.06 6.53 -19.55
CA TYR A 148 -6.05 6.45 -20.62
C TYR A 148 -6.65 6.03 -21.96
N LYS A 149 -7.55 5.05 -21.97
CA LYS A 149 -8.28 4.53 -23.13
C LYS A 149 -9.79 4.65 -22.92
N GLU A 150 -10.50 4.64 -24.04
CA GLU A 150 -11.96 4.53 -24.09
C GLU A 150 -12.35 3.17 -24.67
N TYR A 151 -13.33 2.52 -24.05
CA TYR A 151 -13.80 1.19 -24.41
C TYR A 151 -15.27 1.25 -24.77
N LYS A 152 -15.63 0.76 -25.95
CA LYS A 152 -17.03 0.63 -26.38
C LYS A 152 -17.65 -0.57 -25.67
N ILE A 153 -18.68 -0.31 -24.87
CA ILE A 153 -19.33 -1.30 -23.98
C ILE A 153 -20.72 -1.72 -24.46
N GLY A 154 -21.27 -1.02 -25.45
CA GLY A 154 -22.57 -1.33 -26.02
C GLY A 154 -22.93 -0.40 -27.16
N GLU A 155 -23.86 -0.84 -28.00
CA GLU A 155 -24.46 -0.02 -29.04
C GLU A 155 -25.97 -0.27 -29.11
N SER A 156 -26.71 0.74 -29.53
CA SER A 156 -28.14 0.60 -29.80
C SER A 156 -28.52 1.50 -30.96
N THR A 157 -29.26 0.96 -31.93
CA THR A 157 -29.79 1.74 -33.05
C THR A 157 -31.31 1.75 -33.00
N ILE A 158 -31.90 2.94 -33.09
CA ILE A 158 -33.35 3.14 -33.08
C ILE A 158 -33.76 3.83 -34.38
N VAL A 159 -34.74 3.28 -35.08
CA VAL A 159 -35.35 3.95 -36.23
C VAL A 159 -36.78 4.32 -35.89
N SER A 160 -37.10 5.61 -36.01
CA SER A 160 -38.45 6.16 -35.91
C SER A 160 -38.89 6.69 -37.26
N ILE A 161 -40.16 6.46 -37.59
CA ILE A 161 -40.79 6.85 -38.85
C ILE A 161 -41.90 7.85 -38.55
N ALA A 162 -41.86 8.98 -39.26
CA ALA A 162 -42.90 10.01 -39.16
C ALA A 162 -44.30 9.44 -39.46
N SER A 163 -45.31 9.96 -38.75
CA SER A 163 -46.71 9.63 -39.05
C SER A 163 -47.06 10.02 -40.49
N LEU A 164 -47.47 9.03 -41.30
CA LEU A 164 -47.81 9.23 -42.71
C LEU A 164 -49.26 9.73 -42.86
N PRO A 165 -49.55 10.66 -43.79
CA PRO A 165 -50.92 11.09 -44.08
C PRO A 165 -51.84 9.91 -44.40
N ASN A 166 -53.07 9.92 -43.87
CA ASN A 166 -54.10 8.87 -44.01
C ASN A 166 -53.78 7.51 -43.35
N LEU A 167 -52.71 7.41 -42.56
CA LEU A 167 -52.37 6.24 -41.77
C LEU A 167 -52.47 6.56 -40.27
N LYS A 168 -53.45 5.96 -39.57
CA LYS A 168 -53.40 5.81 -38.10
C LYS A 168 -52.48 4.64 -37.75
N VAL A 169 -51.24 4.65 -38.22
CA VAL A 169 -50.26 3.66 -37.81
C VAL A 169 -49.50 4.28 -36.64
N PRO A 170 -49.48 3.64 -35.45
CA PRO A 170 -48.58 4.10 -34.40
C PRO A 170 -47.18 4.16 -35.02
N GLU A 171 -46.43 5.24 -34.77
CA GLU A 171 -45.05 5.39 -35.24
C GLU A 171 -44.35 4.04 -35.20
N VAL A 172 -43.89 3.56 -36.36
CA VAL A 172 -43.34 2.22 -36.46
C VAL A 172 -41.92 2.31 -35.93
N ALA A 173 -41.74 1.97 -34.65
CA ALA A 173 -40.42 1.73 -34.07
C ALA A 173 -39.88 0.42 -34.65
N ILE A 174 -38.72 0.51 -35.27
CA ILE A 174 -38.04 -0.65 -35.84
C ILE A 174 -36.84 -1.00 -34.99
N SER A 175 -36.73 -2.30 -34.74
CA SER A 175 -35.86 -2.93 -33.74
C SER A 175 -34.39 -2.65 -33.97
N SER A 176 -33.66 -2.59 -32.86
CA SER A 176 -32.20 -2.65 -32.81
C SER A 176 -31.68 -3.93 -33.47
N ILE A 177 -30.57 -3.80 -34.20
CA ILE A 177 -29.64 -4.91 -34.41
C ILE A 177 -28.72 -4.90 -33.19
N ASP A 178 -28.71 -6.04 -32.49
CA ASP A 178 -27.84 -6.43 -31.38
C ASP A 178 -27.78 -5.55 -30.12
N THR A 179 -28.44 -6.01 -29.06
CA THR A 179 -27.93 -6.20 -27.68
C THR A 179 -29.13 -6.34 -26.72
N ASN A 180 -28.90 -6.95 -25.54
CA ASN A 180 -29.86 -7.31 -24.49
C ASN A 180 -30.69 -6.15 -23.88
N ASN A 181 -30.74 -4.99 -24.52
CA ASN A 181 -31.31 -3.75 -24.00
C ASN A 181 -32.67 -3.46 -24.66
N GLY A 182 -33.72 -3.39 -23.84
CA GLY A 182 -35.07 -3.05 -24.25
C GLY A 182 -35.22 -1.59 -24.69
N PHE A 183 -36.24 -1.34 -25.51
CA PHE A 183 -36.63 0.00 -25.93
C PHE A 183 -38.15 0.13 -25.86
N SER A 184 -38.65 1.31 -25.51
CA SER A 184 -40.06 1.64 -25.70
C SER A 184 -40.22 3.04 -26.29
N MET A 185 -41.36 3.27 -26.92
CA MET A 185 -41.68 4.53 -27.56
C MET A 185 -43.05 5.01 -27.10
N ARG A 186 -43.14 6.30 -26.81
CA ARG A 186 -44.41 7.00 -26.65
C ARG A 186 -44.38 8.22 -27.56
N SER A 187 -45.52 8.57 -28.12
CA SER A 187 -45.64 9.76 -28.95
C SER A 187 -46.98 10.41 -28.76
N ASN A 188 -47.00 11.73 -28.95
CA ASN A 188 -48.19 12.54 -29.00
C ASN A 188 -48.15 13.41 -30.28
N SER A 189 -49.14 14.29 -30.46
CA SER A 189 -49.27 15.10 -31.68
C SER A 189 -48.08 16.03 -31.97
N GLU A 190 -47.22 16.33 -30.98
CA GLU A 190 -46.15 17.32 -31.11
C GLU A 190 -44.74 16.74 -30.90
N ARG A 191 -44.62 15.65 -30.13
CA ARG A 191 -43.32 15.13 -29.67
C ARG A 191 -43.26 13.61 -29.73
N LEU A 192 -42.10 13.16 -30.19
CA LEU A 192 -41.63 11.79 -30.15
C LEU A 192 -40.76 11.59 -28.89
N PHE A 193 -41.09 10.59 -28.07
CA PHE A 193 -40.34 10.21 -26.88
C PHE A 193 -39.71 8.83 -27.08
N LEU A 194 -38.39 8.80 -27.22
CA LEU A 194 -37.60 7.58 -27.46
C LEU A 194 -36.93 7.17 -26.15
N TYR A 195 -37.22 5.97 -25.65
CA TYR A 195 -36.65 5.48 -24.38
C TYR A 195 -35.69 4.32 -24.64
N PHE A 196 -34.41 4.50 -24.35
CA PHE A 196 -33.43 3.42 -24.45
C PHE A 196 -32.89 3.04 -23.07
N GLU A 197 -32.63 1.75 -22.89
CA GLU A 197 -32.00 1.22 -21.69
C GLU A 197 -30.49 1.45 -21.73
N LEU A 198 -29.93 1.91 -20.61
CA LEU A 198 -28.49 1.99 -20.43
C LEU A 198 -27.87 0.59 -20.40
N PRO A 199 -26.60 0.42 -20.79
CA PRO A 199 -25.88 -0.83 -20.57
C PRO A 199 -25.88 -1.18 -19.08
N HIS A 200 -25.69 -2.45 -18.74
CA HIS A 200 -25.61 -2.88 -17.34
C HIS A 200 -24.50 -2.14 -16.60
N ILE A 201 -24.89 -1.27 -15.67
CA ILE A 201 -23.97 -0.54 -14.79
C ILE A 201 -23.75 -1.38 -13.54
N TYR A 202 -22.51 -1.82 -13.35
CA TYR A 202 -22.11 -2.64 -12.21
C TYR A 202 -21.57 -1.78 -11.07
N ASN A 203 -22.23 -1.80 -9.92
CA ASN A 203 -21.88 -1.03 -8.74
C ASN A 203 -21.43 -1.97 -7.62
N PHE A 204 -20.26 -1.68 -7.04
CA PHE A 204 -19.68 -2.48 -5.98
C PHE A 204 -20.42 -2.25 -4.65
N LEU A 205 -21.00 -3.31 -4.10
CA LEU A 205 -21.73 -3.31 -2.84
C LEU A 205 -20.96 -4.08 -1.77
N VAL A 206 -20.86 -3.48 -0.58
CA VAL A 206 -20.17 -4.06 0.57
C VAL A 206 -21.12 -4.08 1.77
N ALA A 207 -21.13 -5.16 2.54
CA ALA A 207 -21.82 -5.20 3.83
C ALA A 207 -20.84 -5.06 4.99
N ILE A 208 -21.32 -4.40 6.04
CA ILE A 208 -20.56 -4.03 7.22
C ILE A 208 -21.39 -4.19 8.49
N ASP A 209 -20.73 -4.19 9.64
CA ASP A 209 -21.39 -3.90 10.92
C ASP A 209 -21.39 -2.38 11.17
N PRO A 210 -22.56 -1.70 11.15
CA PRO A 210 -22.62 -0.24 11.28
C PRO A 210 -22.01 0.30 12.58
N GLU A 211 -22.19 -0.40 13.70
CA GLU A 211 -21.67 0.06 14.99
C GLU A 211 -20.14 -0.04 15.04
N SER A 212 -19.57 -1.14 14.55
CA SER A 212 -18.12 -1.31 14.53
C SER A 212 -17.46 -0.38 13.52
N GLU A 213 -18.05 -0.14 12.34
CA GLU A 213 -17.51 0.84 11.39
C GLU A 213 -17.61 2.28 11.89
N ALA A 214 -18.69 2.64 12.60
CA ALA A 214 -18.79 3.94 13.23
C ALA A 214 -17.64 4.17 14.23
N LYS A 215 -17.29 3.15 15.03
CA LYS A 215 -16.18 3.23 15.99
C LYS A 215 -14.80 3.19 15.34
N LEU A 216 -14.61 2.37 14.30
CA LEU A 216 -13.30 2.16 13.69
C LEU A 216 -12.90 3.31 12.77
N VAL A 217 -13.82 3.75 11.90
CA VAL A 217 -13.53 4.70 10.81
C VAL A 217 -14.38 5.98 10.87
N GLY A 218 -15.30 6.08 11.82
CA GLY A 218 -16.20 7.24 11.92
C GLY A 218 -17.23 7.30 10.79
N LEU A 219 -17.69 6.13 10.30
CA LEU A 219 -18.63 6.07 9.17
C LEU A 219 -19.92 6.86 9.42
N SER A 220 -20.41 6.91 10.67
CA SER A 220 -21.57 7.71 11.08
C SER A 220 -21.36 9.21 10.86
N ASP A 221 -20.13 9.70 11.04
CA ASP A 221 -19.78 11.13 10.86
C ASP A 221 -19.74 11.52 9.39
N ALA A 222 -19.60 10.54 8.48
CA ALA A 222 -19.56 10.75 7.04
C ALA A 222 -20.95 10.90 6.41
N LEU A 223 -22.04 10.69 7.18
CA LEU A 223 -23.41 10.79 6.70
C LEU A 223 -23.74 12.24 6.29
N GLN A 224 -24.15 12.42 5.03
CA GLN A 224 -24.55 13.70 4.48
C GLN A 224 -26.07 13.88 4.48
N LYS A 225 -26.80 12.84 4.05
CA LYS A 225 -28.26 12.87 3.91
C LYS A 225 -28.89 11.54 4.30
N GLY A 226 -30.15 11.58 4.71
CA GLY A 226 -30.94 10.40 5.01
C GLY A 226 -30.70 9.86 6.42
N ARG A 227 -30.76 8.53 6.56
CA ARG A 227 -30.60 7.83 7.85
C ARG A 227 -29.40 6.89 7.80
N TYR A 228 -28.71 6.77 8.93
CA TYR A 228 -27.64 5.80 9.10
C TYR A 228 -28.17 4.35 9.12
N LEU A 229 -27.31 3.39 8.78
CA LEU A 229 -27.66 1.96 8.87
C LEU A 229 -27.92 1.59 10.32
N SER A 230 -28.91 0.71 10.53
CA SER A 230 -29.21 0.15 11.85
C SER A 230 -29.16 -1.36 11.76
N PRO A 231 -28.54 -2.06 12.73
CA PRO A 231 -28.62 -3.50 12.81
C PRO A 231 -30.08 -3.90 13.07
N GLY A 232 -30.58 -4.92 12.38
CA GLY A 232 -31.96 -5.35 12.55
C GLY A 232 -32.51 -6.17 11.38
N PRO A 233 -33.73 -6.72 11.54
CA PRO A 233 -34.36 -7.52 10.52
C PRO A 233 -34.64 -6.68 9.27
N VAL A 234 -34.30 -7.24 8.11
CA VAL A 234 -34.60 -6.62 6.82
C VAL A 234 -36.11 -6.70 6.57
N PRO A 235 -36.79 -5.55 6.33
CA PRO A 235 -38.23 -5.54 6.05
C PRO A 235 -38.56 -6.36 4.80
N VAL A 236 -39.71 -7.03 4.81
CA VAL A 236 -40.21 -7.80 3.67
C VAL A 236 -41.51 -7.19 3.19
N GLU A 237 -41.56 -6.83 1.91
CA GLU A 237 -42.73 -6.26 1.27
C GLU A 237 -43.18 -7.11 0.07
N LYS A 238 -44.48 -7.14 -0.21
CA LYS A 238 -44.99 -7.80 -1.42
C LYS A 238 -44.85 -6.87 -2.62
N ILE A 239 -44.17 -7.33 -3.66
CA ILE A 239 -44.05 -6.61 -4.93
C ILE A 239 -44.76 -7.36 -6.07
N SER A 240 -45.15 -6.62 -7.10
CA SER A 240 -45.91 -7.15 -8.25
C SER A 240 -45.19 -6.90 -9.58
N PHE A 241 -44.88 -7.99 -10.28
CA PHE A 241 -44.42 -8.00 -11.66
C PHE A 241 -45.62 -8.25 -12.58
N GLY A 242 -46.02 -7.26 -13.37
CA GLY A 242 -47.28 -7.33 -14.11
C GLY A 242 -48.52 -7.28 -13.20
N ALA A 243 -49.64 -7.78 -13.73
CA ALA A 243 -50.93 -7.87 -13.04
C ALA A 243 -51.19 -9.24 -12.38
N LYS A 244 -50.28 -10.21 -12.56
CA LYS A 244 -50.50 -11.61 -12.15
C LYS A 244 -49.36 -12.26 -11.35
N ILE A 245 -48.17 -11.68 -11.32
CA ILE A 245 -47.01 -12.28 -10.64
C ILE A 245 -46.68 -11.42 -9.42
N THR A 246 -46.78 -12.01 -8.22
CA THR A 246 -46.45 -11.34 -6.97
C THR A 246 -45.47 -12.19 -6.17
N THR A 247 -44.48 -11.55 -5.55
CA THR A 247 -43.53 -12.24 -4.65
C THR A 247 -43.16 -11.34 -3.48
N ASN A 248 -42.56 -11.94 -2.44
CA ASN A 248 -41.98 -11.21 -1.32
C ASN A 248 -40.61 -10.65 -1.73
N ALA A 249 -40.33 -9.40 -1.36
CA ALA A 249 -39.07 -8.72 -1.60
C ALA A 249 -38.46 -8.23 -0.28
N TYR A 250 -37.23 -8.65 -0.01
CA TYR A 250 -36.40 -8.12 1.08
C TYR A 250 -35.92 -6.72 0.72
N GLN A 251 -36.26 -5.73 1.54
CA GLN A 251 -35.90 -4.32 1.34
C GLN A 251 -34.53 -4.02 1.95
N ILE A 252 -33.46 -4.25 1.17
CA ILE A 252 -32.07 -4.15 1.61
C ILE A 252 -31.69 -2.67 1.80
N PRO A 253 -31.42 -2.19 3.03
CA PRO A 253 -31.06 -0.80 3.26
C PRO A 253 -29.63 -0.52 2.78
N LEU A 254 -29.44 0.64 2.13
CA LEU A 254 -28.15 1.05 1.58
C LEU A 254 -27.76 2.48 1.97
N LEU A 255 -26.47 2.67 2.28
CA LEU A 255 -25.82 3.99 2.23
C LEU A 255 -25.04 4.11 0.93
N ILE A 256 -25.22 5.21 0.21
CA ILE A 256 -24.55 5.45 -1.08
C ILE A 256 -23.31 6.30 -0.89
N ASN A 257 -22.19 5.90 -1.47
CA ASN A 257 -20.97 6.70 -1.53
C ASN A 257 -21.03 7.65 -2.74
N GLU A 258 -21.21 8.96 -2.48
CA GLU A 258 -21.32 9.96 -3.56
C GLU A 258 -19.98 10.29 -4.24
N LEU A 259 -18.85 9.80 -3.73
CA LEU A 259 -17.52 10.11 -4.25
C LEU A 259 -17.02 9.11 -5.30
N THR A 260 -17.70 7.97 -5.49
CA THR A 260 -17.30 6.96 -6.48
C THR A 260 -18.00 7.24 -7.82
N PRO A 261 -17.27 7.67 -8.86
CA PRO A 261 -17.87 7.98 -10.16
C PRO A 261 -18.22 6.71 -10.94
N ILE A 262 -19.23 6.80 -11.80
CA ILE A 262 -19.62 5.77 -12.76
C ILE A 262 -19.23 6.26 -14.16
N PRO A 263 -18.04 5.93 -14.69
CA PRO A 263 -17.54 6.49 -15.95
C PRO A 263 -18.33 5.95 -17.14
N LEU A 264 -19.34 6.69 -17.57
CA LEU A 264 -20.16 6.34 -18.73
C LEU A 264 -20.33 7.57 -19.61
N SER A 265 -20.04 7.43 -20.90
CA SER A 265 -20.39 8.40 -21.93
C SER A 265 -21.23 7.73 -23.03
N VAL A 266 -21.99 8.54 -23.73
CA VAL A 266 -22.77 8.11 -24.88
C VAL A 266 -22.51 9.04 -26.05
N LYS A 267 -22.22 8.46 -27.21
CA LYS A 267 -22.16 9.15 -28.48
C LYS A 267 -23.44 8.90 -29.24
N ILE A 268 -24.22 9.96 -29.41
CA ILE A 268 -25.52 9.94 -30.06
C ILE A 268 -25.35 10.45 -31.48
N THR A 269 -25.63 9.59 -32.46
CA THR A 269 -25.63 9.91 -33.88
C THR A 269 -27.05 9.98 -34.38
N GLU A 270 -27.51 11.18 -34.73
CA GLU A 270 -28.83 11.44 -35.29
C GLU A 270 -28.75 11.58 -36.81
N GLU A 271 -29.50 10.74 -37.51
CA GLU A 271 -29.55 10.67 -38.96
C GLU A 271 -30.98 10.88 -39.44
N LYS A 272 -31.19 11.90 -40.27
CA LYS A 272 -32.48 12.18 -40.90
C LYS A 272 -32.66 11.28 -42.11
N LEU A 273 -33.80 10.59 -42.19
CA LEU A 273 -34.11 9.66 -43.27
C LEU A 273 -35.19 10.24 -44.18
N ASP A 274 -34.96 10.13 -45.48
CA ASP A 274 -36.01 10.29 -46.50
C ASP A 274 -36.48 8.89 -46.94
N LEU A 275 -37.78 8.64 -46.89
CA LEU A 275 -38.33 7.31 -47.11
C LEU A 275 -38.71 7.12 -48.57
N PRO A 276 -38.12 6.14 -49.29
CA PRO A 276 -38.51 5.82 -50.65
C PRO A 276 -40.01 5.47 -50.75
N PRO A 277 -40.72 5.88 -51.82
CA PRO A 277 -42.15 5.60 -51.99
C PRO A 277 -42.52 4.11 -51.88
N ASP A 278 -41.68 3.22 -52.39
CA ASP A 278 -41.88 1.77 -52.34
C ASP A 278 -41.72 1.20 -50.92
N LEU A 279 -40.87 1.80 -50.09
CA LEU A 279 -40.74 1.45 -48.68
C LEU A 279 -41.97 1.90 -47.89
N ILE A 280 -42.48 3.09 -48.20
CA ILE A 280 -43.72 3.61 -47.62
C ILE A 280 -44.87 2.64 -47.93
N ASP A 281 -44.97 2.15 -49.16
CA ASP A 281 -45.99 1.18 -49.55
C ASP A 281 -45.82 -0.17 -48.83
N SER A 282 -44.57 -0.62 -48.64
CA SER A 282 -44.27 -1.82 -47.85
C SER A 282 -44.69 -1.67 -46.39
N ILE A 283 -44.43 -0.50 -45.77
CA ILE A 283 -44.84 -0.18 -44.39
C ILE A 283 -46.37 -0.13 -44.27
N ARG A 284 -47.08 0.37 -45.30
CA ARG A 284 -48.56 0.40 -45.32
C ARG A 284 -49.18 -1.00 -45.28
N LEU A 285 -48.48 -2.01 -45.78
CA LEU A 285 -48.95 -3.40 -45.82
C LEU A 285 -48.82 -4.14 -44.47
N LEU A 286 -48.09 -3.61 -43.48
CA LEU A 286 -47.87 -4.20 -42.14
C LEU A 286 -49.11 -4.22 -41.22
N ARG A 287 -50.34 -4.31 -41.76
CA ARG A 287 -51.58 -4.31 -40.95
C ARG A 287 -51.76 -5.63 -40.22
N THR A 288 -51.57 -5.59 -38.89
CA THR A 288 -51.93 -6.60 -37.87
C THR A 288 -51.15 -7.93 -37.90
N GLN A 289 -50.09 -7.99 -37.08
CA GLN A 289 -49.16 -9.11 -36.89
C GLN A 289 -49.85 -10.42 -36.46
N LYS A 290 -50.11 -11.35 -37.40
CA LYS A 290 -50.55 -12.71 -37.07
C LYS A 290 -49.97 -13.84 -37.95
N THR A 291 -49.22 -13.53 -39.02
CA THR A 291 -48.75 -14.55 -39.98
C THR A 291 -47.22 -14.51 -40.19
N GLU A 292 -46.62 -15.66 -40.53
CA GLU A 292 -45.17 -15.81 -40.80
C GLU A 292 -44.65 -14.90 -41.92
N LYS A 293 -45.49 -14.64 -42.94
CA LYS A 293 -45.19 -13.70 -44.02
C LYS A 293 -45.06 -12.25 -43.54
N ASP A 294 -45.80 -11.85 -42.51
CA ASP A 294 -45.75 -10.50 -41.94
C ASP A 294 -44.46 -10.28 -41.14
N LEU A 295 -43.99 -11.33 -40.46
CA LEU A 295 -42.70 -11.35 -39.76
C LEU A 295 -41.53 -11.20 -40.73
N LEU A 296 -41.55 -11.90 -41.86
CA LEU A 296 -40.52 -11.79 -42.90
C LEU A 296 -40.55 -10.41 -43.58
N LEU A 297 -41.74 -9.89 -43.90
CA LEU A 297 -41.91 -8.55 -44.47
C LEU A 297 -41.36 -7.48 -43.52
N LYS A 298 -41.67 -7.60 -42.21
CA LYS A 298 -41.13 -6.72 -41.18
C LYS A 298 -39.61 -6.76 -41.15
N LYS A 299 -39.00 -7.96 -41.08
CA LYS A 299 -37.55 -8.12 -41.09
C LYS A 299 -36.89 -7.45 -42.31
N ASN A 300 -37.47 -7.60 -43.49
CA ASN A 300 -36.95 -6.98 -44.72
C ASN A 300 -37.05 -5.44 -44.68
N ILE A 301 -38.14 -4.90 -44.12
CA ILE A 301 -38.31 -3.46 -43.93
C ILE A 301 -37.28 -2.94 -42.92
N ASP A 302 -37.07 -3.68 -41.83
CA ASP A 302 -36.13 -3.35 -40.76
C ASP A 302 -34.69 -3.26 -41.31
N GLU A 303 -34.24 -4.29 -42.03
CA GLU A 303 -32.93 -4.32 -42.69
C GLU A 303 -32.76 -3.17 -43.70
N ARG A 304 -33.79 -2.87 -44.50
CA ARG A 304 -33.75 -1.74 -45.45
C ARG A 304 -33.56 -0.40 -44.75
N LEU A 305 -34.31 -0.14 -43.68
CA LEU A 305 -34.24 1.13 -42.94
C LEU A 305 -32.89 1.35 -42.28
N LEU A 306 -32.26 0.28 -41.80
CA LEU A 306 -30.92 0.33 -41.24
C LEU A 306 -29.85 0.62 -42.29
N GLN A 307 -30.11 0.28 -43.56
CA GLN A 307 -29.19 0.53 -44.68
C GLN A 307 -29.48 1.80 -45.47
N LEU A 308 -30.59 2.51 -45.19
CA LEU A 308 -30.93 3.74 -45.91
C LEU A 308 -29.84 4.82 -45.72
N PRO A 309 -29.47 5.54 -46.80
CA PRO A 309 -28.58 6.68 -46.70
C PRO A 309 -29.25 7.82 -45.94
N ALA A 310 -28.50 8.46 -45.04
CA ALA A 310 -28.98 9.60 -44.28
C ALA A 310 -28.93 10.88 -45.14
N THR A 311 -29.97 11.71 -45.07
CA THR A 311 -30.01 13.04 -45.70
C THR A 311 -29.16 14.05 -44.91
N THR A 312 -29.12 13.90 -43.59
CA THR A 312 -28.32 14.74 -42.70
C THR A 312 -27.88 13.90 -41.52
N LYS A 313 -26.64 14.10 -41.07
CA LYS A 313 -26.04 13.41 -39.93
C LYS A 313 -25.53 14.43 -38.92
N ALA A 314 -25.93 14.29 -37.66
CA ALA A 314 -25.43 15.07 -36.54
C ALA A 314 -24.95 14.11 -35.46
N THR A 315 -23.82 14.40 -34.82
CA THR A 315 -23.26 13.56 -33.76
C THR A 315 -22.97 14.43 -32.55
N LYS A 316 -23.39 13.96 -31.37
CA LYS A 316 -23.14 14.62 -30.09
C LYS A 316 -22.68 13.60 -29.07
N GLU A 317 -21.61 13.94 -28.37
CA GLU A 317 -21.12 13.16 -27.24
C GLU A 317 -21.60 13.78 -25.93
N ILE A 318 -22.02 12.92 -25.01
CA ILE A 318 -22.56 13.30 -23.70
C ILE A 318 -21.90 12.44 -22.63
N GLU A 319 -21.27 13.09 -21.66
CA GLU A 319 -20.78 12.45 -20.45
C GLU A 319 -21.93 12.24 -19.46
N LEU A 320 -22.28 10.99 -19.20
CA LEU A 320 -23.38 10.59 -18.31
C LEU A 320 -22.93 10.46 -16.85
N THR A 321 -21.64 10.33 -16.58
CA THR A 321 -21.03 10.15 -15.24
C THR A 321 -21.66 11.02 -14.14
N LYS A 322 -21.87 12.31 -14.42
CA LYS A 322 -22.41 13.30 -13.46
C LYS A 322 -23.90 13.14 -13.14
N TYR A 323 -24.64 12.35 -13.90
CA TYR A 323 -26.08 12.16 -13.76
C TYR A 323 -26.43 10.79 -13.15
N LEU A 324 -25.53 9.82 -13.26
CA LEU A 324 -25.74 8.47 -12.76
C LEU A 324 -25.51 8.40 -11.26
N ARG A 325 -26.28 7.52 -10.59
CA ARG A 325 -26.13 7.23 -9.17
C ARG A 325 -26.18 5.73 -8.96
N ALA A 326 -25.33 5.24 -8.07
CA ALA A 326 -25.28 3.82 -7.75
C ALA A 326 -26.56 3.36 -7.03
N PHE A 327 -27.03 2.17 -7.39
CA PHE A 327 -28.21 1.49 -6.83
C PHE A 327 -29.51 2.32 -6.88
N GLN A 328 -29.54 3.36 -7.72
CA GLN A 328 -30.67 4.25 -7.90
C GLN A 328 -31.02 4.32 -9.37
N THR A 329 -32.32 4.44 -9.65
CA THR A 329 -32.75 4.76 -11.00
C THR A 329 -32.69 6.26 -11.24
N THR A 330 -32.00 6.72 -12.28
CA THR A 330 -32.06 8.11 -12.75
C THR A 330 -32.74 8.17 -14.11
N GLY A 331 -33.86 8.88 -14.18
CA GLY A 331 -34.46 9.24 -15.46
C GLY A 331 -33.68 10.40 -16.08
N ILE A 332 -32.87 10.13 -17.10
CA ILE A 332 -32.15 11.14 -17.87
C ILE A 332 -32.99 11.53 -19.08
N GLU A 333 -33.25 12.82 -19.25
CA GLU A 333 -34.04 13.34 -20.36
C GLU A 333 -33.20 14.33 -21.18
N ILE A 334 -33.16 14.12 -22.49
CA ILE A 334 -32.42 14.95 -23.46
C ILE A 334 -33.43 15.62 -24.38
N ASP A 335 -33.47 16.94 -24.37
CA ASP A 335 -34.35 17.73 -25.22
C ASP A 335 -33.81 17.90 -26.66
N PRO A 336 -34.58 18.49 -27.59
CA PRO A 336 -34.11 18.78 -28.95
C PRO A 336 -32.93 19.77 -29.04
N GLN A 337 -32.72 20.59 -28.00
CA GLN A 337 -31.63 21.55 -27.87
C GLN A 337 -30.39 20.96 -27.19
N TRP A 338 -30.39 19.66 -26.86
CA TRP A 338 -29.34 18.95 -26.12
C TRP A 338 -29.18 19.40 -24.66
N ILE A 339 -30.22 20.00 -24.08
CA ILE A 339 -30.30 20.29 -22.65
C ILE A 339 -30.71 19.00 -21.93
N ILE A 340 -29.96 18.69 -20.88
CA ILE A 340 -30.16 17.48 -20.08
C ILE A 340 -30.90 17.85 -18.81
N SER A 341 -31.99 17.15 -18.53
CA SER A 341 -32.68 17.19 -17.25
C SER A 341 -32.70 15.80 -16.62
N THR A 342 -32.77 15.73 -15.29
CA THR A 342 -32.78 14.47 -14.54
C THR A 342 -33.95 14.41 -13.60
N THR A 343 -34.45 13.20 -13.38
CA THR A 343 -35.52 12.90 -12.42
C THR A 343 -35.06 11.78 -11.49
N SER A 344 -35.53 11.82 -10.23
CA SER A 344 -35.16 10.84 -9.20
C SER A 344 -35.94 9.52 -9.30
N GLN A 345 -36.67 9.30 -10.39
CA GLN A 345 -37.38 8.07 -10.69
C GLN A 345 -37.02 7.64 -12.11
N GLY A 346 -36.82 6.34 -12.32
CA GLY A 346 -36.65 5.79 -13.66
C GLY A 346 -37.87 6.07 -14.54
N LEU A 347 -37.65 6.22 -15.84
CA LEU A 347 -38.70 6.55 -16.80
C LEU A 347 -39.48 5.31 -17.28
N GLN A 348 -39.08 4.11 -16.88
CA GLN A 348 -39.72 2.82 -17.16
C GLN A 348 -39.88 1.95 -15.90
N ARG A 349 -40.61 0.83 -16.04
CA ARG A 349 -40.97 -0.06 -14.92
C ARG A 349 -39.72 -0.73 -14.32
N ILE A 350 -39.59 -0.60 -13.01
CA ILE A 350 -38.43 -1.02 -12.22
C ILE A 350 -38.50 -2.55 -12.00
N ALA A 351 -37.47 -3.28 -12.42
CA ALA A 351 -37.19 -4.62 -11.94
C ALA A 351 -36.05 -4.52 -10.89
N PRO A 352 -36.16 -5.21 -9.74
CA PRO A 352 -35.07 -5.28 -8.78
C PRO A 352 -33.82 -5.87 -9.43
N ALA A 353 -32.66 -5.26 -9.16
CA ALA A 353 -31.37 -5.77 -9.59
C ALA A 353 -30.99 -6.99 -8.74
N THR A 354 -31.41 -8.17 -9.20
CA THR A 354 -31.14 -9.45 -8.53
C THR A 354 -29.95 -10.20 -9.15
N GLU A 355 -29.39 -9.69 -10.24
CA GLU A 355 -28.23 -10.23 -10.93
C GLU A 355 -26.98 -9.41 -10.59
N PHE A 356 -25.90 -10.11 -10.26
CA PHE A 356 -24.65 -9.51 -9.82
C PHE A 356 -23.46 -10.42 -10.11
N TYR A 357 -22.25 -9.86 -10.05
CA TYR A 357 -21.01 -10.63 -10.17
C TYR A 357 -20.22 -10.59 -8.89
N THR A 358 -19.66 -11.72 -8.50
CA THR A 358 -18.63 -11.77 -7.45
C THR A 358 -17.26 -11.91 -8.09
N THR A 359 -16.25 -11.24 -7.52
CA THR A 359 -14.86 -11.27 -8.00
C THR A 359 -13.97 -12.04 -7.02
N ARG A 360 -13.03 -12.84 -7.53
CA ARG A 360 -11.89 -13.35 -6.74
C ARG A 360 -10.66 -12.45 -6.88
N GLY A 361 -9.73 -12.55 -5.93
CA GLY A 361 -8.43 -11.86 -6.00
C GLY A 361 -7.64 -12.17 -7.28
N ILE A 362 -6.71 -11.28 -7.64
CA ILE A 362 -5.85 -11.45 -8.81
C ILE A 362 -4.67 -12.35 -8.45
N HIS A 363 -4.35 -13.29 -9.32
CA HIS A 363 -3.10 -14.05 -9.22
C HIS A 363 -1.95 -13.25 -9.84
N TYR A 364 -0.87 -13.07 -9.09
CA TYR A 364 0.30 -12.34 -9.52
C TYR A 364 1.52 -13.23 -9.60
N LYS A 365 2.34 -13.04 -10.64
CA LYS A 365 3.71 -13.55 -10.68
C LYS A 365 4.69 -12.44 -10.31
N ALA A 366 5.64 -12.74 -9.44
CA ALA A 366 6.77 -11.86 -9.18
C ALA A 366 7.87 -12.03 -10.24
N ALA A 367 8.57 -10.94 -10.55
CA ALA A 367 9.77 -10.99 -11.36
C ALA A 367 10.87 -11.86 -10.68
N GLN A 368 11.64 -12.59 -11.49
CA GLN A 368 12.68 -13.50 -10.98
C GLN A 368 13.93 -12.79 -10.43
N ASP A 369 14.09 -11.49 -10.70
CA ASP A 369 15.26 -10.69 -10.34
C ASP A 369 15.13 -9.98 -8.98
N ASN A 370 14.17 -10.41 -8.14
CA ASN A 370 13.80 -9.75 -6.88
C ASN A 370 13.38 -8.28 -7.02
N SER A 371 13.07 -7.80 -8.23
CA SER A 371 12.45 -6.49 -8.41
C SER A 371 10.99 -6.50 -7.92
N LEU A 372 10.50 -5.36 -7.43
CA LEU A 372 9.09 -5.18 -7.07
C LEU A 372 8.23 -4.94 -8.32
N ILE A 373 8.37 -5.85 -9.28
CA ILE A 373 7.58 -5.88 -10.51
C ILE A 373 6.69 -7.12 -10.47
N PHE A 374 5.39 -6.89 -10.52
CA PHE A 374 4.38 -7.94 -10.51
C PHE A 374 3.62 -7.99 -11.83
N TYR A 375 3.23 -9.21 -12.21
CA TYR A 375 2.53 -9.51 -13.44
C TYR A 375 1.16 -10.11 -13.07
N PRO A 376 0.05 -9.35 -13.16
CA PRO A 376 -1.28 -9.88 -12.95
C PRO A 376 -1.63 -10.87 -14.07
N GLU A 377 -2.19 -12.01 -13.71
CA GLU A 377 -2.57 -13.06 -14.66
C GLU A 377 -3.95 -12.76 -15.28
N PRO A 378 -4.06 -12.66 -16.61
CA PRO A 378 -5.35 -12.41 -17.26
C PRO A 378 -6.23 -13.65 -17.26
N THR A 379 -7.53 -13.48 -16.99
CA THR A 379 -8.53 -14.56 -16.93
C THR A 379 -9.34 -14.64 -18.23
N CYS A 380 -9.91 -13.52 -18.67
CA CYS A 380 -10.73 -13.43 -19.88
C CYS A 380 -10.73 -12.01 -20.48
N THR A 381 -11.50 -11.81 -21.55
CA THR A 381 -11.78 -10.47 -22.11
C THR A 381 -13.28 -10.17 -22.00
N ARG A 382 -13.63 -8.91 -21.71
CA ARG A 382 -15.01 -8.43 -21.67
C ARG A 382 -15.03 -6.95 -22.07
N ASP A 383 -15.98 -6.56 -22.92
CA ASP A 383 -16.15 -5.18 -23.40
C ASP A 383 -14.85 -4.54 -23.94
N GLY A 384 -14.03 -5.32 -24.65
CA GLY A 384 -12.73 -4.89 -25.18
C GLY A 384 -11.63 -4.69 -24.12
N GLN A 385 -11.87 -5.09 -22.88
CA GLN A 385 -10.94 -4.97 -21.74
C GLN A 385 -10.48 -6.35 -21.25
N VAL A 386 -9.22 -6.43 -20.80
CA VAL A 386 -8.68 -7.62 -20.13
C VAL A 386 -9.21 -7.67 -18.71
N GLN A 387 -9.71 -8.85 -18.33
CA GLN A 387 -10.15 -9.13 -16.97
C GLN A 387 -9.04 -9.89 -16.23
N PHE A 388 -8.80 -9.51 -14.98
CA PHE A 388 -7.78 -10.10 -14.10
C PHE A 388 -8.40 -10.78 -12.89
N HIS A 389 -9.58 -10.32 -12.46
CA HIS A 389 -10.37 -11.02 -11.47
C HIS A 389 -11.16 -12.16 -12.13
N ASP A 390 -11.30 -13.27 -11.42
CA ASP A 390 -12.23 -14.33 -11.81
C ASP A 390 -13.66 -13.89 -11.46
N LEU A 391 -14.50 -13.69 -12.49
CA LEU A 391 -15.86 -13.19 -12.38
C LEU A 391 -16.84 -14.35 -12.37
N GLN A 392 -17.65 -14.42 -11.31
CA GLN A 392 -18.74 -15.38 -11.22
C GLN A 392 -20.09 -14.69 -11.25
N ALA A 393 -20.91 -15.03 -12.24
CA ALA A 393 -22.30 -14.59 -12.27
C ALA A 393 -23.08 -15.25 -11.14
N LYS A 394 -23.75 -14.43 -10.32
CA LYS A 394 -24.66 -14.85 -9.25
C LYS A 394 -26.00 -14.16 -9.43
N GLY A 395 -27.01 -14.71 -8.75
CA GLY A 395 -28.38 -14.22 -8.88
C GLY A 395 -29.06 -14.69 -10.17
N ARG A 396 -30.31 -14.26 -10.35
CA ARG A 396 -31.20 -14.59 -11.48
C ARG A 396 -32.18 -13.45 -11.70
N SER A 397 -32.77 -13.36 -12.89
CA SER A 397 -33.87 -12.45 -13.19
C SER A 397 -34.93 -12.44 -12.08
N ALA A 398 -35.28 -11.25 -11.61
CA ALA A 398 -36.30 -11.07 -10.58
C ALA A 398 -37.67 -11.61 -11.02
N VAL A 399 -37.97 -11.58 -12.32
CA VAL A 399 -39.21 -12.10 -12.90
C VAL A 399 -39.24 -13.63 -12.82
N ASP A 400 -38.11 -14.30 -13.09
CA ASP A 400 -38.01 -15.75 -13.03
C ASP A 400 -38.20 -16.24 -11.59
N LEU A 401 -37.50 -15.60 -10.64
CA LEU A 401 -37.63 -15.89 -9.21
C LEU A 401 -39.07 -15.67 -8.72
N ALA A 402 -39.70 -14.57 -9.14
CA ALA A 402 -41.08 -14.27 -8.78
C ALA A 402 -42.08 -15.28 -9.38
N THR A 403 -41.83 -15.76 -10.60
CA THR A 403 -42.65 -16.79 -11.26
C THR A 403 -42.54 -18.14 -10.55
N GLU A 404 -41.36 -18.45 -10.00
CA GLU A 404 -41.13 -19.62 -9.15
C GLU A 404 -41.66 -19.45 -7.71
N GLY A 405 -42.23 -18.28 -7.37
CA GLY A 405 -42.70 -17.96 -6.01
C GLY A 405 -41.58 -17.80 -4.98
N LYS A 406 -40.33 -17.65 -5.44
CA LYS A 406 -39.16 -17.40 -4.58
C LYS A 406 -39.08 -15.94 -4.20
N PRO A 407 -38.65 -15.61 -2.97
CA PRO A 407 -38.44 -14.23 -2.58
C PRO A 407 -37.31 -13.61 -3.40
N VAL A 408 -37.38 -12.30 -3.61
CA VAL A 408 -36.34 -11.49 -4.23
C VAL A 408 -35.78 -10.50 -3.21
N PHE A 409 -34.71 -9.78 -3.56
CA PHE A 409 -34.24 -8.64 -2.79
C PHE A 409 -34.30 -7.38 -3.65
N GLN A 410 -34.55 -6.25 -3.00
CA GLN A 410 -34.59 -4.93 -3.60
C GLN A 410 -33.64 -4.02 -2.82
N LEU A 411 -32.72 -3.42 -3.56
CA LEU A 411 -31.76 -2.45 -3.05
C LEU A 411 -32.47 -1.13 -2.79
N ASN A 412 -32.48 -0.67 -1.53
CA ASN A 412 -33.21 0.51 -1.08
C ASN A 412 -32.27 1.55 -0.43
N PRO A 413 -31.85 2.58 -1.17
CA PRO A 413 -31.03 3.67 -0.64
C PRO A 413 -31.74 4.48 0.44
N ILE A 414 -31.20 4.48 1.65
CA ILE A 414 -31.77 5.20 2.82
C ILE A 414 -30.96 6.43 3.24
N GLY A 415 -29.74 6.59 2.72
CA GLY A 415 -28.87 7.73 3.00
C GLY A 415 -27.65 7.79 2.10
N THR A 416 -26.90 8.89 2.19
CA THR A 416 -25.67 9.10 1.43
C THR A 416 -24.52 9.50 2.35
N VAL A 417 -23.33 8.99 2.06
CA VAL A 417 -22.09 9.24 2.80
C VAL A 417 -21.05 9.89 1.89
N SER A 418 -20.21 10.74 2.48
CA SER A 418 -19.08 11.37 1.78
C SER A 418 -17.87 11.46 2.69
N PHE A 419 -16.80 10.77 2.31
CA PHE A 419 -15.53 10.76 3.02
C PHE A 419 -14.64 11.91 2.50
N ARG A 420 -14.92 13.16 2.90
CA ARG A 420 -14.08 14.33 2.53
C ARG A 420 -13.09 14.68 3.64
N GLY A 421 -11.87 15.10 3.27
CA GLY A 421 -10.88 15.70 4.18
C GLY A 421 -9.72 14.75 4.58
N PRO A 422 -8.87 15.13 5.57
CA PRO A 422 -7.69 14.35 5.96
C PRO A 422 -8.00 12.90 6.38
N LYS A 423 -9.21 12.65 6.88
CA LYS A 423 -9.73 11.29 7.16
C LYS A 423 -9.75 10.40 5.90
N GLN A 424 -9.94 10.93 4.69
CA GLN A 424 -9.91 10.14 3.45
C GLN A 424 -8.52 9.53 3.19
N ASN A 425 -7.46 10.32 3.42
CA ASN A 425 -6.07 9.86 3.25
C ASN A 425 -5.65 8.91 4.38
N GLU A 426 -6.18 9.06 5.60
CA GLU A 426 -5.93 8.12 6.70
C GLU A 426 -6.69 6.79 6.53
N LEU A 427 -7.89 6.83 5.96
CA LEU A 427 -8.69 5.63 5.65
C LEU A 427 -8.19 4.88 4.41
N ALA A 428 -7.54 5.57 3.46
CA ALA A 428 -6.83 4.95 2.34
C ALA A 428 -5.50 4.30 2.75
N LYS A 429 -4.83 4.82 3.80
CA LYS A 429 -3.53 4.31 4.27
C LYS A 429 -3.56 2.94 4.98
N SER A 430 -4.74 2.44 5.34
CA SER A 430 -4.92 1.16 6.02
C SER A 430 -5.47 0.12 5.03
N PRO A 431 -5.10 -1.17 5.11
CA PRO A 431 -5.59 -2.16 4.15
C PRO A 431 -7.12 -2.17 4.14
N LEU A 432 -7.70 -2.36 2.94
CA LEU A 432 -9.14 -2.37 2.62
C LEU A 432 -9.80 -0.99 2.40
N GLY A 433 -9.37 -0.27 1.36
CA GLY A 433 -10.02 0.94 0.83
C GLY A 433 -11.33 0.66 0.10
N ILE A 434 -12.28 0.02 0.78
CA ILE A 434 -13.69 0.07 0.39
C ILE A 434 -14.22 1.51 0.39
N TYR A 435 -13.53 2.43 1.06
CA TYR A 435 -13.88 3.85 1.19
C TYR A 435 -13.18 4.77 0.19
N GLY A 436 -12.17 4.29 -0.55
CA GLY A 436 -11.39 5.08 -1.50
C GLY A 436 -10.47 4.24 -2.40
N SER A 437 -10.21 4.71 -3.61
CA SER A 437 -9.33 4.02 -4.57
C SER A 437 -7.86 4.40 -4.35
N GLU A 438 -6.96 3.43 -4.31
CA GLU A 438 -5.52 3.68 -4.42
C GLU A 438 -5.16 4.26 -5.79
N GLU A 439 -4.12 5.08 -5.82
CA GLU A 439 -3.65 5.66 -7.08
C GLU A 439 -2.82 4.64 -7.88
N MET A 440 -3.21 4.45 -9.13
CA MET A 440 -2.45 3.68 -10.11
C MET A 440 -2.05 4.61 -11.25
N LEU A 441 -0.75 4.76 -11.47
CA LEU A 441 -0.19 5.67 -12.47
C LEU A 441 0.47 4.87 -13.59
N LEU A 442 -0.01 5.01 -14.81
CA LEU A 442 0.61 4.42 -15.99
C LEU A 442 1.88 5.22 -16.34
N GLU A 443 3.05 4.57 -16.30
CA GLU A 443 4.35 5.22 -16.60
C GLU A 443 4.82 4.97 -18.04
N SER A 444 4.49 3.81 -18.62
CA SER A 444 4.92 3.43 -19.95
C SER A 444 3.78 2.81 -20.75
N ASP A 445 3.78 3.08 -22.06
CA ASP A 445 2.80 2.55 -23.01
C ASP A 445 3.03 1.06 -23.34
N ILE A 446 2.16 0.53 -24.20
CA ILE A 446 2.20 -0.81 -24.77
C ILE A 446 3.54 -1.19 -25.45
N ASN A 447 4.26 -0.22 -26.00
CA ASN A 447 5.53 -0.43 -26.70
C ASN A 447 6.74 -0.30 -25.75
N GLY A 448 6.50 -0.05 -24.46
CA GLY A 448 7.52 0.22 -23.46
C GLY A 448 8.08 1.64 -23.51
N ASN A 449 7.48 2.54 -24.30
CA ASN A 449 7.88 3.95 -24.32
C ASN A 449 7.36 4.63 -23.06
N LYS A 450 8.23 5.37 -22.39
CA LYS A 450 7.85 6.17 -21.22
C LYS A 450 6.91 7.29 -21.65
N LEU A 451 5.78 7.43 -20.97
CA LEU A 451 4.85 8.54 -21.18
C LEU A 451 5.47 9.85 -20.71
N SER A 452 5.15 10.96 -21.38
CA SER A 452 5.66 12.29 -21.03
C SER A 452 5.21 12.73 -19.64
N GLU A 453 3.98 12.39 -19.28
CA GLU A 453 3.40 12.55 -17.94
C GLU A 453 2.69 11.25 -17.54
N PRO A 454 2.85 10.75 -16.30
CA PRO A 454 2.12 9.58 -15.84
C PRO A 454 0.61 9.81 -15.85
N VAL A 455 -0.14 8.88 -16.43
CA VAL A 455 -1.61 8.97 -16.51
C VAL A 455 -2.23 8.23 -15.33
N LYS A 456 -3.13 8.90 -14.60
CA LYS A 456 -3.88 8.26 -13.51
C LYS A 456 -4.95 7.35 -14.09
N LEU A 457 -4.88 6.06 -13.76
CA LEU A 457 -5.88 5.09 -14.12
C LEU A 457 -7.06 5.13 -13.14
N HIS A 458 -8.24 4.89 -13.68
CA HIS A 458 -9.50 4.84 -12.95
C HIS A 458 -10.25 3.53 -13.24
N PRO A 459 -10.98 2.98 -12.27
CA PRO A 459 -11.88 1.84 -12.49
C PRO A 459 -12.93 2.15 -13.56
N THR A 460 -13.20 1.20 -14.45
CA THR A 460 -14.27 1.29 -15.45
C THR A 460 -15.59 0.71 -14.90
N ILE A 461 -16.69 0.85 -15.65
CA ILE A 461 -17.96 0.22 -15.25
C ILE A 461 -17.99 -1.30 -15.51
N THR A 462 -17.00 -1.82 -16.25
CA THR A 462 -16.86 -3.26 -16.50
C THR A 462 -16.19 -3.89 -15.28
N PRO A 463 -16.86 -4.82 -14.56
CA PRO A 463 -16.27 -5.44 -13.39
C PRO A 463 -15.12 -6.36 -13.82
N GLY A 464 -14.10 -6.49 -12.97
CA GLY A 464 -13.02 -7.48 -13.10
C GLY A 464 -11.72 -6.97 -13.75
N THR A 465 -11.62 -5.68 -14.04
CA THR A 465 -10.38 -5.01 -14.50
C THR A 465 -9.34 -4.94 -13.37
N VAL A 466 -8.10 -4.55 -13.68
CA VAL A 466 -6.97 -4.57 -12.74
C VAL A 466 -7.18 -3.72 -11.48
N GLN A 467 -8.02 -2.69 -11.56
CA GLN A 467 -8.31 -1.79 -10.46
C GLN A 467 -9.81 -1.82 -10.17
N LEU A 468 -10.17 -2.28 -8.97
CA LEU A 468 -11.55 -2.25 -8.53
C LEU A 468 -11.96 -0.85 -8.03
N PRO A 469 -13.22 -0.43 -8.24
CA PRO A 469 -13.73 0.79 -7.65
C PRO A 469 -13.86 0.67 -6.14
N ALA A 470 -13.80 1.81 -5.46
CA ALA A 470 -14.27 1.89 -4.08
C ALA A 470 -15.74 1.42 -4.00
N ALA A 471 -16.19 1.02 -2.82
CA ALA A 471 -17.58 0.62 -2.63
C ALA A 471 -18.49 1.80 -3.01
N HIS A 472 -19.43 1.52 -3.90
CA HIS A 472 -20.47 2.46 -4.30
C HIS A 472 -21.55 2.56 -3.22
N GLY A 473 -21.66 1.54 -2.37
CA GLY A 473 -22.61 1.56 -1.28
C GLY A 473 -22.31 0.52 -0.21
N PHE A 474 -22.92 0.74 0.94
CA PHE A 474 -22.75 -0.03 2.16
C PHE A 474 -24.10 -0.54 2.66
N THR A 475 -24.15 -1.81 3.07
CA THR A 475 -25.31 -2.46 3.68
C THR A 475 -24.95 -3.17 4.98
N THR A 476 -25.91 -3.87 5.58
CA THR A 476 -25.78 -4.58 6.87
C THR A 476 -25.40 -6.06 6.69
N LEU A 477 -24.77 -6.67 7.69
CA LEU A 477 -24.47 -8.11 7.65
C LEU A 477 -25.73 -8.98 7.59
N GLU A 478 -26.86 -8.51 8.14
CA GLU A 478 -28.14 -9.21 8.01
C GLU A 478 -28.60 -9.27 6.55
N ALA A 479 -28.40 -8.20 5.79
CA ALA A 479 -28.63 -8.20 4.35
C ALA A 479 -27.65 -9.14 3.61
N ALA A 480 -26.37 -9.15 4.02
CA ALA A 480 -25.37 -10.06 3.48
C ALA A 480 -25.79 -11.52 3.65
N LYS A 481 -26.30 -11.88 4.84
CA LYS A 481 -26.80 -13.24 5.13
C LYS A 481 -27.96 -13.65 4.22
N ILE A 482 -28.84 -12.72 3.87
CA ILE A 482 -29.96 -12.97 2.94
C ILE A 482 -29.46 -13.19 1.51
N ILE A 483 -28.44 -12.44 1.09
CA ILE A 483 -27.92 -12.46 -0.28
C ILE A 483 -26.99 -13.65 -0.51
N GLU A 484 -26.12 -13.96 0.46
CA GLU A 484 -25.02 -14.91 0.27
C GLU A 484 -25.14 -16.20 1.08
N GLY A 485 -25.93 -16.23 2.15
CA GLY A 485 -26.08 -17.38 3.04
C GLY A 485 -25.41 -17.20 4.40
N ASP A 486 -25.09 -18.30 5.08
CA ASP A 486 -24.70 -18.29 6.50
C ASP A 486 -23.25 -17.80 6.76
N HIS A 487 -22.41 -17.75 5.72
CA HIS A 487 -21.00 -17.39 5.79
C HIS A 487 -20.63 -16.14 4.97
N PRO A 488 -21.24 -14.96 5.24
CA PRO A 488 -21.10 -13.81 4.34
C PRO A 488 -19.82 -12.99 4.53
N ILE A 489 -19.06 -13.15 5.63
CA ILE A 489 -17.96 -12.23 5.96
C ILE A 489 -16.67 -12.69 5.28
N ASP A 490 -16.02 -11.82 4.51
CA ASP A 490 -14.74 -12.13 3.85
C ASP A 490 -13.54 -11.83 4.74
N VAL A 491 -13.65 -10.78 5.56
CA VAL A 491 -12.53 -10.28 6.35
C VAL A 491 -13.00 -9.58 7.62
N ILE A 492 -12.25 -9.73 8.71
CA ILE A 492 -12.51 -9.03 9.97
C ILE A 492 -11.27 -8.23 10.35
N ARG A 493 -11.47 -6.92 10.51
CA ARG A 493 -10.43 -6.01 11.03
C ARG A 493 -10.55 -5.96 12.54
N VAL A 494 -9.47 -6.29 13.24
CA VAL A 494 -9.45 -6.39 14.69
C VAL A 494 -8.49 -5.36 15.28
N ARG A 495 -9.00 -4.60 16.25
CA ARG A 495 -8.23 -3.66 17.07
C ARG A 495 -8.05 -4.24 18.46
N VAL A 496 -6.82 -4.21 18.96
CA VAL A 496 -6.44 -4.82 20.24
C VAL A 496 -6.53 -3.77 21.37
N ALA A 497 -7.16 -4.16 22.47
CA ALA A 497 -7.37 -3.32 23.64
C ALA A 497 -6.06 -2.99 24.36
N ASP A 498 -6.01 -1.83 25.04
CA ASP A 498 -4.88 -1.32 25.84
C ASP A 498 -3.52 -1.29 25.14
N VAL A 499 -3.51 -1.28 23.80
CA VAL A 499 -2.30 -0.97 23.02
C VAL A 499 -2.40 0.49 22.64
N ASN A 500 -1.47 1.32 23.09
CA ASN A 500 -1.41 2.74 22.70
C ASN A 500 -0.24 3.04 21.76
N ARG A 501 0.78 2.18 21.78
CA ARG A 501 2.03 2.30 21.03
C ARG A 501 2.46 0.93 20.54
N PHE A 502 3.14 0.89 19.41
CA PHE A 502 3.74 -0.31 18.82
C PHE A 502 5.12 -0.62 19.43
N ASP A 503 5.19 -0.67 20.76
CA ASP A 503 6.39 -1.07 21.52
C ASP A 503 6.43 -2.59 21.76
N GLU A 504 7.46 -3.11 22.42
CA GLU A 504 7.59 -4.56 22.68
C GLU A 504 6.38 -5.16 23.40
N LYS A 505 5.76 -4.42 24.33
CA LYS A 505 4.57 -4.87 25.07
C LYS A 505 3.34 -4.89 24.18
N GLY A 506 3.12 -3.82 23.39
CA GLY A 506 2.04 -3.74 22.41
C GLY A 506 2.16 -4.84 21.36
N GLN A 507 3.36 -5.06 20.81
CA GLN A 507 3.62 -6.13 19.85
C GLN A 507 3.35 -7.52 20.43
N ALA A 508 3.78 -7.78 21.66
CA ALA A 508 3.51 -9.05 22.33
C ALA A 508 2.00 -9.28 22.55
N LYS A 509 1.26 -8.23 22.96
CA LYS A 509 -0.19 -8.31 23.14
C LYS A 509 -0.93 -8.56 21.83
N ILE A 510 -0.53 -7.87 20.75
CA ILE A 510 -1.10 -8.08 19.41
C ILE A 510 -0.86 -9.52 18.95
N ARG A 511 0.38 -10.04 19.10
CA ARG A 511 0.68 -11.44 18.75
C ARG A 511 -0.14 -12.42 19.59
N GLN A 512 -0.28 -12.19 20.89
CA GLN A 512 -1.07 -13.05 21.76
C GLN A 512 -2.54 -13.12 21.32
N VAL A 513 -3.15 -11.97 21.00
CA VAL A 513 -4.55 -11.94 20.51
C VAL A 513 -4.66 -12.61 19.13
N ALA A 514 -3.68 -12.39 18.24
CA ALA A 514 -3.65 -13.05 16.93
C ALA A 514 -3.57 -14.59 17.08
N GLU A 515 -2.68 -15.09 17.94
CA GLU A 515 -2.54 -16.53 18.23
C GLU A 515 -3.82 -17.12 18.83
N GLU A 516 -4.49 -16.39 19.72
CA GLU A 516 -5.76 -16.80 20.32
C GLU A 516 -6.89 -16.88 19.27
N ILE A 517 -6.95 -15.92 18.34
CA ILE A 517 -7.91 -15.96 17.22
C ILE A 517 -7.69 -17.21 16.37
N VAL A 518 -6.44 -17.49 15.99
CA VAL A 518 -6.08 -18.70 15.22
C VAL A 518 -6.45 -19.96 15.99
N ALA A 519 -6.16 -20.02 17.29
CA ALA A 519 -6.41 -21.20 18.11
C ALA A 519 -7.91 -21.53 18.25
N ARG A 520 -8.78 -20.53 18.35
CA ARG A 520 -10.24 -20.73 18.49
C ARG A 520 -10.94 -20.97 17.18
N THR A 521 -10.60 -20.18 16.16
CA THR A 521 -11.36 -20.14 14.90
C THR A 521 -10.74 -20.96 13.79
N GLY A 522 -9.44 -21.26 13.89
CA GLY A 522 -8.66 -21.87 12.82
C GLY A 522 -8.47 -20.95 11.60
N LEU A 523 -8.88 -19.68 11.67
CA LEU A 523 -8.76 -18.72 10.56
C LEU A 523 -7.33 -18.21 10.39
N HIS A 524 -7.02 -17.71 9.20
CA HIS A 524 -5.76 -17.08 8.88
C HIS A 524 -5.71 -15.65 9.43
N VAL A 525 -4.56 -15.24 9.96
CA VAL A 525 -4.41 -13.96 10.63
C VAL A 525 -3.12 -13.27 10.17
N ASP A 526 -3.27 -12.06 9.63
CA ASP A 526 -2.17 -11.16 9.31
C ASP A 526 -2.08 -10.03 10.34
N ILE A 527 -0.86 -9.72 10.79
CA ILE A 527 -0.60 -8.57 11.65
C ILE A 527 -0.32 -7.36 10.76
N ILE A 528 -1.21 -6.36 10.84
CA ILE A 528 -1.13 -5.12 10.06
C ILE A 528 -0.40 -4.02 10.82
N ALA A 529 -0.46 -4.04 12.16
CA ALA A 529 0.33 -3.12 12.95
C ALA A 529 1.82 -3.24 12.62
N GLY A 530 2.46 -2.12 12.29
CA GLY A 530 3.85 -2.09 11.88
C GLY A 530 4.08 -2.27 10.37
N THR A 531 3.04 -2.17 9.55
CA THR A 531 3.18 -2.21 8.09
C THR A 531 3.71 -0.91 7.49
N SER A 532 4.15 -0.96 6.24
CA SER A 532 4.61 0.21 5.50
C SER A 532 4.22 0.11 4.03
N MET A 533 3.74 1.22 3.46
CA MET A 533 3.48 1.32 2.02
C MET A 533 4.81 1.30 1.24
N GLN A 534 4.84 0.51 0.18
CA GLN A 534 5.97 0.34 -0.71
C GLN A 534 5.49 0.51 -2.15
N GLU A 535 6.23 1.28 -2.93
CA GLU A 535 5.93 1.44 -4.34
C GLU A 535 6.28 0.16 -5.10
N VAL A 536 5.31 -0.38 -5.84
CA VAL A 536 5.47 -1.55 -6.70
C VAL A 536 5.07 -1.20 -8.12
N LYS A 537 5.60 -1.94 -9.08
CA LYS A 537 5.24 -1.79 -10.49
C LYS A 537 4.42 -2.98 -10.95
N LEU A 538 3.31 -2.71 -11.63
CA LEU A 538 2.48 -3.71 -12.26
C LEU A 538 2.69 -3.66 -13.76
N ASN A 539 3.15 -4.75 -14.36
CA ASN A 539 3.21 -4.87 -15.81
C ASN A 539 1.91 -5.52 -16.29
N ILE A 540 0.98 -4.70 -16.78
CA ILE A 540 -0.38 -5.11 -17.11
C ILE A 540 -0.41 -5.71 -18.54
N PRO A 541 -0.49 -7.05 -18.67
CA PRO A 541 -0.38 -7.72 -19.95
C PRO A 541 -1.67 -7.57 -20.79
N GLY A 542 -1.54 -7.80 -22.10
CA GLY A 542 -2.68 -8.02 -22.97
C GLY A 542 -3.21 -9.45 -22.85
N TYR A 543 -4.36 -9.71 -23.46
CA TYR A 543 -4.94 -11.05 -23.53
C TYR A 543 -5.74 -11.25 -24.82
N LYS A 544 -5.42 -12.31 -25.56
CA LYS A 544 -5.98 -12.60 -26.89
C LYS A 544 -5.86 -11.38 -27.82
N ASP A 545 -6.98 -10.84 -28.29
CA ASP A 545 -7.05 -9.71 -29.21
C ASP A 545 -6.93 -8.34 -28.50
N VAL A 546 -6.96 -8.31 -27.17
CA VAL A 546 -6.85 -7.07 -26.40
C VAL A 546 -5.39 -6.78 -26.09
N PRO A 547 -4.85 -5.64 -26.56
CA PRO A 547 -3.45 -5.32 -26.39
C PRO A 547 -3.09 -4.92 -24.94
N PRO A 548 -1.81 -5.03 -24.52
CA PRO A 548 -1.38 -4.60 -23.19
C PRO A 548 -1.69 -3.13 -22.89
N LEU A 549 -1.82 -2.83 -21.60
CA LEU A 549 -1.88 -1.46 -21.08
C LEU A 549 -0.47 -0.86 -20.91
N GLY A 550 0.46 -1.63 -20.34
CA GLY A 550 1.84 -1.22 -20.12
C GLY A 550 2.26 -1.33 -18.65
N LEU A 551 3.22 -0.51 -18.24
CA LEU A 551 3.78 -0.53 -16.89
C LEU A 551 3.12 0.54 -16.02
N ALA A 552 2.37 0.10 -15.01
CA ALA A 552 1.75 0.96 -14.02
C ALA A 552 2.53 0.93 -12.69
N LYS A 553 2.42 2.00 -11.92
CA LYS A 553 2.98 2.15 -10.59
C LYS A 553 1.85 2.28 -9.58
N THR A 554 1.94 1.56 -8.46
CA THR A 554 0.96 1.59 -7.37
C THR A 554 1.64 1.32 -6.02
N SER A 555 0.92 1.48 -4.91
CA SER A 555 1.45 1.32 -3.56
C SER A 555 0.91 0.05 -2.90
N TRP A 556 1.78 -0.85 -2.47
CA TRP A 556 1.41 -2.09 -1.77
C TRP A 556 1.92 -2.09 -0.33
N ILE A 557 1.30 -2.90 0.51
CA ILE A 557 1.58 -2.95 1.94
C ILE A 557 2.64 -4.02 2.20
N SER A 558 3.77 -3.62 2.80
CA SER A 558 4.81 -4.55 3.26
C SER A 558 4.59 -4.92 4.72
N LEU A 559 4.38 -6.20 4.99
CA LEU A 559 4.16 -6.74 6.34
C LEU A 559 5.46 -6.75 7.15
N GLY A 560 5.36 -6.45 8.46
CA GLY A 560 6.48 -6.53 9.39
C GLY A 560 7.61 -5.51 9.18
N ALA A 561 7.37 -4.45 8.40
CA ALA A 561 8.38 -3.44 8.07
C ALA A 561 8.96 -2.75 9.31
N ALA A 562 8.11 -2.32 10.25
CA ALA A 562 8.52 -1.65 11.48
C ALA A 562 9.47 -2.51 12.34
N THR A 563 9.09 -3.77 12.60
CA THR A 563 9.89 -4.73 13.37
C THR A 563 11.24 -4.99 12.71
N ARG A 564 11.26 -5.10 11.37
CA ARG A 564 12.50 -5.27 10.61
C ARG A 564 13.42 -4.06 10.73
N ILE A 565 12.89 -2.84 10.59
CA ILE A 565 13.68 -1.61 10.74
C ILE A 565 14.26 -1.53 12.15
N GLN A 566 13.48 -1.81 13.19
CA GLN A 566 13.96 -1.86 14.58
C GLN A 566 15.10 -2.87 14.74
N ASN A 567 14.95 -4.09 14.20
CA ASN A 567 15.97 -5.13 14.29
C ASN A 567 17.26 -4.77 13.54
N ILE A 568 17.15 -4.24 12.32
CA ILE A 568 18.30 -3.78 11.52
C ILE A 568 19.04 -2.67 12.26
N PHE A 569 18.31 -1.69 12.79
CA PHE A 569 18.91 -0.59 13.51
C PHE A 569 19.58 -1.07 14.80
N SER A 570 18.97 -2.00 15.53
CA SER A 570 19.57 -2.61 16.72
C SER A 570 20.86 -3.38 16.40
N LEU A 571 20.88 -4.16 15.32
CA LEU A 571 22.07 -4.88 14.87
C LEU A 571 23.18 -3.91 14.45
N PHE A 572 22.82 -2.85 13.72
CA PHE A 572 23.74 -1.79 13.29
C PHE A 572 24.34 -1.05 14.50
N SER A 573 23.51 -0.61 15.45
CA SER A 573 23.97 0.02 16.69
C SER A 573 24.90 -0.89 17.49
N MET A 574 24.61 -2.19 17.57
CA MET A 574 25.48 -3.17 18.23
C MET A 574 26.82 -3.32 17.51
N ALA A 575 26.82 -3.46 16.18
CA ALA A 575 28.03 -3.59 15.38
C ALA A 575 28.93 -2.35 15.49
N LEU A 576 28.33 -1.15 15.42
CA LEU A 576 29.08 0.11 15.52
C LEU A 576 29.60 0.34 16.96
N THR A 577 28.82 -0.02 17.98
CA THR A 577 29.29 -0.04 19.38
C THR A 577 30.52 -0.94 19.55
N LEU A 578 30.47 -2.16 19.00
CA LEU A 578 31.62 -3.07 19.01
C LEU A 578 32.82 -2.46 18.28
N LEU A 579 32.60 -1.80 17.15
CA LEU A 579 33.65 -1.14 16.39
C LEU A 579 34.30 0.01 17.18
N PHE A 580 33.53 0.83 17.87
CA PHE A 580 34.05 1.86 18.79
C PHE A 580 34.95 1.26 19.88
N ILE A 581 34.53 0.13 20.48
CA ILE A 581 35.33 -0.58 21.50
C ILE A 581 36.64 -1.09 20.89
N VAL A 582 36.59 -1.70 19.70
CA VAL A 582 37.78 -2.24 19.02
C VAL A 582 38.76 -1.13 18.64
N VAL A 583 38.28 -0.02 18.08
CA VAL A 583 39.11 1.14 17.76
C VAL A 583 39.72 1.75 19.00
N GLY A 584 38.92 1.92 20.07
CA GLY A 584 39.39 2.39 21.36
C GLY A 584 40.53 1.50 21.88
N PHE A 585 40.37 0.19 21.86
CA PHE A 585 41.39 -0.76 22.29
C PHE A 585 42.67 -0.68 21.44
N ILE A 586 42.54 -0.65 20.11
CA ILE A 586 43.69 -0.54 19.19
C ILE A 586 44.43 0.78 19.44
N PHE A 587 43.70 1.88 19.63
CA PHE A 587 44.29 3.19 19.91
C PHE A 587 45.07 3.19 21.23
N VAL A 588 44.45 2.70 22.31
CA VAL A 588 45.03 2.54 23.64
C VAL A 588 46.30 1.66 23.57
N HIS A 589 46.26 0.57 22.81
CA HIS A 589 47.42 -0.31 22.61
C HIS A 589 48.55 0.34 21.80
N ASN A 590 48.21 1.01 20.70
CA ASN A 590 49.18 1.70 19.85
C ASN A 590 49.86 2.83 20.63
N ARG A 591 49.06 3.64 21.31
CA ARG A 591 49.53 4.80 22.07
C ARG A 591 50.42 4.39 23.25
N SER A 592 50.06 3.34 23.99
CA SER A 592 50.94 2.78 25.04
C SER A 592 52.25 2.27 24.48
N SER A 593 52.24 1.62 23.31
CA SER A 593 53.44 1.09 22.66
C SER A 593 54.41 2.20 22.21
N ILE A 594 53.89 3.30 21.65
CA ILE A 594 54.68 4.48 21.27
C ILE A 594 55.30 5.12 22.52
N TYR A 595 54.49 5.28 23.57
CA TYR A 595 54.91 5.88 24.83
C TYR A 595 56.06 5.11 25.49
N LEU A 596 55.98 3.77 25.52
CA LEU A 596 57.07 2.92 26.01
C LEU A 596 58.34 3.00 25.15
N TRP A 597 58.18 3.12 23.83
CA TRP A 597 59.32 3.19 22.91
C TRP A 597 60.10 4.50 23.03
N GLN A 598 59.41 5.63 23.20
CA GLN A 598 60.03 6.93 23.40
C GLN A 598 60.87 6.99 24.70
N ARG A 599 60.53 6.14 25.69
CA ARG A 599 61.23 6.05 26.97
C ARG A 599 62.23 4.90 27.06
N LYS A 600 62.52 4.24 25.93
CA LYS A 600 63.37 3.04 25.91
C LYS A 600 64.73 3.22 26.60
N SER A 601 65.40 4.36 26.37
CA SER A 601 66.69 4.67 26.98
C SER A 601 66.60 4.85 28.50
N GLU A 602 65.55 5.49 28.99
CA GLU A 602 65.28 5.68 30.42
C GLU A 602 64.99 4.34 31.11
N LEU A 603 64.17 3.48 30.49
CA LEU A 603 63.83 2.15 31.02
C LEU A 603 65.06 1.25 31.11
N ASP A 604 66.00 1.37 30.18
CA ASP A 604 67.27 0.64 30.20
C ASP A 604 68.16 1.09 31.35
N ILE A 605 68.24 2.41 31.61
CA ILE A 605 69.00 2.96 32.74
C ILE A 605 68.40 2.52 34.09
N LEU A 606 67.07 2.51 34.22
CA LEU A 606 66.42 2.05 35.44
C LEU A 606 66.69 0.57 35.72
N LYS A 607 66.69 -0.28 34.69
CA LYS A 607 66.99 -1.70 34.84
C LYS A 607 68.46 -1.94 35.18
N THR A 608 69.41 -1.17 34.64
CA THR A 608 70.84 -1.28 35.01
C THR A 608 71.12 -0.81 36.43
N GLN A 609 70.32 0.12 36.96
CA GLN A 609 70.36 0.58 38.36
C GLN A 609 69.67 -0.38 39.35
N GLY A 610 69.26 -1.58 38.91
CA GLY A 610 68.73 -2.64 39.78
C GLY A 610 67.22 -2.63 40.01
N TRP A 611 66.45 -1.81 39.29
CA TRP A 611 64.99 -1.83 39.42
C TRP A 611 64.39 -3.12 38.85
N GLN A 612 63.50 -3.76 39.63
CA GLN A 612 62.76 -4.94 39.18
C GLN A 612 61.76 -4.58 38.08
N GLY A 613 61.63 -5.45 37.05
CA GLY A 613 60.72 -5.21 35.92
C GLY A 613 59.26 -5.02 36.32
N GLY A 614 58.80 -5.68 37.39
CA GLY A 614 57.46 -5.49 37.95
C GLY A 614 57.25 -4.11 38.58
N THR A 615 58.27 -3.56 39.24
CA THR A 615 58.24 -2.20 39.83
C THR A 615 58.20 -1.13 38.74
N ILE A 616 58.98 -1.32 37.67
CA ILE A 616 58.95 -0.43 36.50
C ILE A 616 57.58 -0.48 35.81
N ALA A 617 57.00 -1.68 35.65
CA ALA A 617 55.68 -1.84 35.05
C ALA A 617 54.57 -1.17 35.89
N LYS A 618 54.59 -1.35 37.21
CA LYS A 618 53.65 -0.66 38.12
C LYS A 618 53.80 0.87 38.06
N MET A 619 55.03 1.37 38.02
CA MET A 619 55.30 2.81 37.94
C MET A 619 54.72 3.42 36.65
N ILE A 620 54.96 2.80 35.50
CA ILE A 620 54.47 3.29 34.21
C ILE A 620 52.96 3.17 34.12
N SER A 621 52.37 2.07 34.59
CA SER A 621 50.92 1.92 34.64
C SER A 621 50.28 3.00 35.52
N LEU A 622 50.90 3.37 36.65
CA LEU A 622 50.41 4.45 37.52
C LEU A 622 50.50 5.82 36.84
N GLU A 623 51.63 6.13 36.19
CA GLU A 623 51.80 7.37 35.43
C GLU A 623 50.75 7.51 34.34
N VAL A 624 50.54 6.44 33.60
CA VAL A 624 49.55 6.37 32.52
C VAL A 624 48.11 6.48 33.05
N LEU A 625 47.80 5.85 34.19
CA LEU A 625 46.50 6.00 34.85
C LEU A 625 46.24 7.45 35.29
N ILE A 626 47.26 8.17 35.77
CA ILE A 626 47.15 9.59 36.10
C ILE A 626 46.77 10.41 34.87
N ILE A 627 47.46 10.19 33.73
CA ILE A 627 47.14 10.90 32.48
C ILE A 627 45.73 10.55 31.98
N TRP A 628 45.33 9.28 32.07
CA TRP A 628 43.97 8.84 31.74
C TRP A 628 42.91 9.51 32.62
N PHE A 629 43.15 9.61 33.93
CA PHE A 629 42.24 10.27 34.85
C PHE A 629 42.10 11.76 34.55
N ILE A 630 43.21 12.45 34.24
CA ILE A 630 43.17 13.85 33.81
C ILE A 630 42.39 13.99 32.49
N ALA A 631 42.63 13.09 31.52
CA ALA A 631 41.88 13.07 30.27
C ALA A 631 40.37 12.85 30.50
N ALA A 632 40.00 11.97 31.43
CA ALA A 632 38.61 11.70 31.79
C ALA A 632 37.94 12.92 32.48
N LEU A 633 38.67 13.65 33.33
CA LEU A 633 38.17 14.89 33.93
C LEU A 633 37.95 15.98 32.86
N LEU A 634 38.88 16.10 31.90
CA LEU A 634 38.72 17.01 30.78
C LEU A 634 37.52 16.62 29.91
N SER A 635 37.33 15.33 29.63
CA SER A 635 36.17 14.85 28.87
C SER A 635 34.87 15.06 29.62
N MET A 636 34.86 14.97 30.96
CA MET A 636 33.69 15.32 31.77
C MET A 636 33.31 16.79 31.60
N ALA A 637 34.28 17.71 31.64
CA ALA A 637 34.01 19.14 31.43
C ALA A 637 33.41 19.41 30.04
N ALA A 638 33.92 18.75 29.00
CA ALA A 638 33.36 18.83 27.66
C ALA A 638 31.96 18.19 27.55
N ASN A 639 31.71 17.12 28.31
CA ASN A 639 30.41 16.45 28.39
C ASN A 639 29.34 17.31 29.09
N VAL A 640 29.71 18.07 30.12
CA VAL A 640 28.84 19.10 30.73
C VAL A 640 28.47 20.16 29.71
N LEU A 641 29.45 20.67 28.96
CA LEU A 641 29.18 21.65 27.89
C LEU A 641 28.25 21.07 26.82
N PHE A 642 28.46 19.82 26.43
CA PHE A 642 27.61 19.12 25.47
C PHE A 642 26.17 18.97 25.97
N HIS A 643 26.00 18.68 27.26
CA HIS A 643 24.69 18.64 27.92
C HIS A 643 23.97 19.99 27.88
N GLU A 644 24.66 21.08 28.23
CA GLU A 644 24.09 22.43 28.22
C GLU A 644 23.69 22.89 26.82
N ILE A 645 24.50 22.57 25.79
CA ILE A 645 24.25 23.03 24.42
C ILE A 645 23.12 22.22 23.74
N LEU A 646 23.08 20.90 23.94
CA LEU A 646 22.17 20.01 23.21
C LEU A 646 21.01 19.46 24.05
N HIS A 647 20.92 19.84 25.33
CA HIS A 647 19.86 19.42 26.26
C HIS A 647 19.67 17.89 26.33
N VAL A 648 20.78 17.14 26.26
CA VAL A 648 20.80 15.66 26.24
C VAL A 648 20.69 15.05 27.63
N GLU A 649 20.25 13.78 27.76
CA GLU A 649 20.06 13.18 29.10
C GLU A 649 21.37 13.01 29.91
N TRP A 650 21.49 13.75 31.02
CA TRP A 650 22.68 13.75 31.88
C TRP A 650 23.02 12.37 32.47
N ASN A 651 22.02 11.65 32.97
CA ASN A 651 22.24 10.38 33.68
C ASN A 651 22.89 9.32 32.79
N ARG A 652 22.46 9.21 31.53
CA ARG A 652 23.03 8.25 30.56
C ARG A 652 24.44 8.65 30.14
N LEU A 653 24.64 9.93 29.89
CA LEU A 653 25.94 10.48 29.52
C LEU A 653 26.98 10.24 30.64
N LEU A 654 26.59 10.44 31.90
CA LEU A 654 27.42 10.16 33.07
C LEU A 654 27.71 8.66 33.23
N LEU A 655 26.72 7.79 33.01
CA LEU A 655 26.92 6.33 33.06
C LEU A 655 27.92 5.86 32.00
N LEU A 656 27.77 6.31 30.74
CA LEU A 656 28.71 6.00 29.66
C LEU A 656 30.11 6.53 29.97
N TRP A 657 30.21 7.75 30.49
CA TRP A 657 31.48 8.32 30.91
C TRP A 657 32.17 7.46 31.98
N LEU A 658 31.43 6.97 32.98
CA LEU A 658 31.96 6.07 34.01
C LEU A 658 32.45 4.74 33.42
N ILE A 659 31.64 4.13 32.55
CA ILE A 659 31.97 2.86 31.87
C ILE A 659 33.25 3.02 31.04
N VAL A 660 33.32 4.04 30.19
CA VAL A 660 34.49 4.31 29.35
C VAL A 660 35.72 4.62 30.22
N THR A 661 35.56 5.40 31.29
CA THR A 661 36.66 5.71 32.22
C THR A 661 37.22 4.46 32.88
N PHE A 662 36.37 3.58 33.40
CA PHE A 662 36.82 2.38 34.10
C PHE A 662 37.41 1.35 33.14
N THR A 663 36.71 1.03 32.05
CA THR A 663 37.16 0.05 31.05
C THR A 663 38.39 0.53 30.28
N GLY A 664 38.44 1.79 29.88
CA GLY A 664 39.60 2.42 29.25
C GLY A 664 40.81 2.49 30.17
N GLY A 665 40.61 2.87 31.44
CA GLY A 665 41.69 2.92 32.44
C GLY A 665 42.27 1.52 32.71
N MET A 666 41.42 0.51 32.86
CA MET A 666 41.84 -0.87 33.07
C MET A 666 42.57 -1.43 31.86
N THR A 667 42.04 -1.25 30.65
CA THR A 667 42.70 -1.70 29.41
C THR A 667 44.05 -1.01 29.22
N PHE A 668 44.16 0.28 29.52
CA PHE A 668 45.40 1.02 29.39
C PHE A 668 46.45 0.62 30.44
N ALA A 669 46.05 0.38 31.69
CA ALA A 669 46.92 -0.15 32.73
C ALA A 669 47.43 -1.56 32.38
N VAL A 670 46.57 -2.45 31.88
CA VAL A 670 46.95 -3.83 31.52
C VAL A 670 47.86 -3.86 30.30
N THR A 671 47.55 -3.08 29.25
CA THR A 671 48.36 -3.03 28.02
C THR A 671 49.76 -2.47 28.29
N THR A 672 49.88 -1.41 29.12
CA THR A 672 51.18 -0.88 29.54
C THR A 672 51.94 -1.87 30.40
N HIS A 673 51.30 -2.48 31.40
CA HIS A 673 51.94 -3.46 32.28
C HIS A 673 52.48 -4.66 31.49
N ARG A 674 51.67 -5.21 30.59
CA ARG A 674 52.07 -6.30 29.68
C ARG A 674 53.16 -5.85 28.71
N GLY A 675 53.06 -4.64 28.16
CA GLY A 675 54.05 -4.05 27.25
C GLY A 675 55.44 -3.96 27.89
N VAL A 676 55.52 -3.47 29.12
CA VAL A 676 56.77 -3.39 29.91
C VAL A 676 57.31 -4.78 30.21
N SER A 677 56.44 -5.73 30.60
CA SER A 677 56.87 -7.11 30.89
C SER A 677 57.45 -7.82 29.65
N LYS A 678 56.84 -7.63 28.46
CA LYS A 678 57.32 -8.15 27.18
C LYS A 678 58.64 -7.50 26.77
N PHE A 679 58.75 -6.18 26.95
CA PHE A 679 59.98 -5.43 26.66
C PHE A 679 61.19 -6.00 27.40
N PHE A 680 61.02 -6.38 28.67
CA PHE A 680 62.11 -6.96 29.46
C PHE A 680 62.34 -8.46 29.20
N LYS A 681 61.29 -9.28 28.99
CA LYS A 681 61.43 -10.70 28.64
C LYS A 681 62.13 -10.93 27.30
N SER A 682 61.81 -10.13 26.28
CA SER A 682 62.45 -10.21 24.95
C SER A 682 63.96 -10.00 25.00
N ARG A 683 64.48 -9.33 26.04
CA ARG A 683 65.89 -8.97 26.18
C ARG A 683 66.66 -9.93 27.08
N GLU A 684 65.98 -10.63 27.98
CA GLU A 684 66.54 -11.79 28.69
C GLU A 684 66.83 -12.96 27.73
N GLY A 685 65.97 -13.17 26.72
CA GLY A 685 66.22 -14.15 25.65
C GLY A 685 67.25 -13.72 24.60
N SER A 686 67.61 -12.44 24.53
CA SER A 686 68.57 -11.89 23.56
C SER A 686 70.03 -11.96 24.02
N LYS A 687 70.32 -12.51 25.21
CA LYS A 687 71.68 -12.57 25.77
C LYS A 687 72.66 -13.52 25.02
N ASN A 688 72.24 -14.23 23.97
CA ASN A 688 73.06 -15.20 23.24
C ASN A 688 73.42 -14.84 21.78
N LYS A 689 73.72 -13.57 21.47
CA LYS A 689 74.48 -13.27 20.25
C LYS A 689 75.72 -12.42 20.59
N PRO A 690 76.94 -12.93 20.36
CA PRO A 690 78.16 -12.18 20.61
C PRO A 690 78.20 -10.93 19.71
N TYR A 691 78.59 -9.81 20.30
CA TYR A 691 78.93 -8.59 19.57
C TYR A 691 80.21 -8.87 18.76
N THR A 692 80.08 -9.14 17.46
CA THR A 692 81.24 -9.09 16.55
C THR A 692 81.49 -7.63 16.20
N LYS A 693 82.52 -7.03 16.83
CA LYS A 693 83.12 -5.79 16.34
C LYS A 693 83.76 -6.08 14.98
N SER A 694 83.21 -5.54 13.91
CA SER A 694 83.98 -5.23 12.71
C SER A 694 83.98 -3.72 12.54
N GLY A 695 85.17 -3.13 12.62
CA GLY A 695 85.41 -1.75 12.25
C GLY A 695 85.37 -1.54 10.74
N SER A 696 85.40 -0.26 10.37
CA SER A 696 85.48 0.36 9.05
C SER A 696 84.26 0.18 8.12
N GLU A 697 83.47 1.26 8.01
CA GLU A 697 83.33 1.90 6.69
C GLU A 697 82.88 3.36 6.85
N TYR A 698 83.60 4.24 6.14
CA TYR A 698 83.30 5.65 6.00
C TYR A 698 81.93 5.82 5.34
N ARG A 699 81.04 6.48 6.08
CA ARG A 699 79.88 7.31 5.69
C ARG A 699 79.75 7.56 4.16
N LYS A 700 79.04 6.69 3.44
CA LYS A 700 78.36 7.06 2.19
C LYS A 700 77.07 7.80 2.57
N THR A 701 76.83 8.96 1.97
CA THR A 701 75.54 9.65 2.02
C THR A 701 74.48 8.74 1.41
N GLU A 702 73.79 7.97 2.24
CA GLU A 702 72.63 7.20 1.80
C GLU A 702 71.60 8.19 1.22
N GLY A 703 71.14 7.93 0.00
CA GLY A 703 70.08 8.70 -0.61
C GLY A 703 68.84 8.70 0.29
N ILE A 704 68.10 9.82 0.28
CA ILE A 704 66.90 10.02 1.12
C ILE A 704 65.93 8.83 0.97
N SER A 705 65.82 8.22 -0.21
CA SER A 705 64.98 7.05 -0.46
C SER A 705 65.39 5.79 0.29
N THR A 706 66.69 5.54 0.48
CA THR A 706 67.22 4.37 1.21
C THR A 706 67.03 4.52 2.72
N VAL A 707 67.20 5.74 3.22
CA VAL A 707 66.92 6.09 4.63
C VAL A 707 65.44 5.96 4.92
N ILE A 708 64.56 6.54 4.07
CA ILE A 708 63.11 6.40 4.19
C ILE A 708 62.69 4.94 4.14
N ARG A 709 63.27 4.12 3.25
CA ARG A 709 62.91 2.70 3.12
C ARG A 709 63.37 1.85 4.32
N LYS A 710 64.54 2.14 4.89
CA LYS A 710 65.01 1.52 6.14
C LYS A 710 64.16 1.95 7.34
N ASP A 711 63.79 3.23 7.43
CA ASP A 711 62.87 3.73 8.46
C ASP A 711 61.48 3.11 8.30
N LEU A 712 60.94 3.02 7.08
CA LEU A 712 59.65 2.36 6.83
C LEU A 712 59.68 0.88 7.21
N MET A 713 60.78 0.16 6.99
CA MET A 713 60.93 -1.23 7.43
C MET A 713 61.11 -1.34 8.94
N TYR A 714 61.85 -0.42 9.57
CA TYR A 714 62.07 -0.38 11.02
C TYR A 714 60.78 -0.06 11.79
N TYR A 715 59.98 0.89 11.28
CA TYR A 715 58.67 1.24 11.84
C TYR A 715 57.51 0.41 11.26
N GLY A 716 57.76 -0.43 10.26
CA GLY A 716 56.72 -1.06 9.42
C GLY A 716 55.68 -1.88 10.17
N GLY A 717 56.10 -2.63 11.20
CA GLY A 717 55.17 -3.36 12.06
C GLY A 717 54.20 -2.47 12.85
N ARG A 718 54.60 -1.21 13.14
CA ARG A 718 53.82 -0.24 13.92
C ARG A 718 53.04 0.74 13.04
N LEU A 719 53.59 1.11 11.89
CA LEU A 719 52.89 1.84 10.83
C LEU A 719 51.67 1.06 10.32
N ARG A 720 51.72 -0.27 10.30
CA ARG A 720 50.55 -1.13 10.00
C ARG A 720 49.39 -0.90 10.97
N PHE A 721 49.64 -0.79 12.28
CA PHE A 721 48.57 -0.50 13.25
C PHE A 721 48.01 0.91 13.11
N MET A 722 48.86 1.91 12.83
CA MET A 722 48.39 3.28 12.53
C MET A 722 47.55 3.33 11.26
N ALA A 723 47.97 2.63 10.19
CA ALA A 723 47.24 2.56 8.93
C ALA A 723 45.89 1.86 9.12
N VAL A 724 45.85 0.73 9.83
CA VAL A 724 44.59 0.04 10.18
C VAL A 724 43.67 0.95 10.99
N GLN A 725 44.22 1.68 11.97
CA GLN A 725 43.44 2.60 12.79
C GLN A 725 42.90 3.81 11.99
N LEU A 726 43.67 4.34 11.04
CA LEU A 726 43.23 5.40 10.12
C LEU A 726 42.15 4.91 9.17
N VAL A 727 42.27 3.68 8.66
CA VAL A 727 41.26 3.07 7.79
C VAL A 727 39.97 2.81 8.56
N ILE A 728 40.05 2.24 9.78
CA ILE A 728 38.85 1.97 10.60
C ILE A 728 38.23 3.28 11.12
N GLY A 729 39.04 4.22 11.60
CA GLY A 729 38.56 5.53 12.05
C GLY A 729 37.92 6.33 10.91
N GLY A 730 38.54 6.32 9.73
CA GLY A 730 37.99 6.95 8.53
C GLY A 730 36.70 6.29 8.04
N THR A 731 36.57 4.96 8.15
CA THR A 731 35.30 4.29 7.84
C THR A 731 34.21 4.64 8.85
N ILE A 732 34.50 4.71 10.16
CA ILE A 732 33.52 5.16 11.15
C ILE A 732 33.02 6.58 10.85
N SER A 733 33.90 7.50 10.46
CA SER A 733 33.51 8.87 10.08
C SER A 733 32.69 8.98 8.79
N ILE A 734 32.60 7.91 8.00
CA ILE A 734 31.72 7.86 6.81
C ILE A 734 30.32 7.36 7.19
N PHE A 735 30.19 6.63 8.30
CA PHE A 735 28.93 6.01 8.77
C PHE A 735 28.29 6.72 9.98
N ALA A 736 29.00 7.64 10.63
CA ALA A 736 28.52 8.53 11.68
C ALA A 736 28.33 9.94 11.11
#